data_AF-A0A6C6ZYB0-F1
#
_entry.id   AF-A0A6C6ZYB0-F1
#
_cell.length_a   1.000
_cell.length_b   1.000
_cell.length_c   1.000
_cell.angle_alpha   90.00
_cell.angle_beta   90.00
_cell.angle_gamma   90.00
#
_symmetry.space_group_name_H-M   'P 1'
#
loop_
_entity.id
_entity.type
_entity.pdbx_description
1 polymer ?
#
loop_
_entity_poly.entity_id
_entity_poly.type
_entity_poly.pdbx_seq_one_letter_code
_entity_poly.pdbx_strand_id
1 'polypeptide(L)'
;MSQETPASKTEAQIKTKRRISPFWLLPLIALMIAGWLVWDSYQDRGNSVTIDFMSADGIVPGRTPVRYQGVEVGTVEDVSLSKDLRKIEVRVSIKSDMEDALREETQFWLVTPKASLAGVSGLDALVGGNYIGMMPGKGKPRDHFVALDTQPKYRLSNGDLMIHLNAPDLGSLNSGSLVYFRKIPVGRVYDYSINPNKQGVTIDVLIERRFTDLVKKGSRFWNVSGIDADLSLSGAKVKLETLAALVNGAIAFDSPDNSKPAAQDDTFGLYKDLAHSQRGVIVKLELPSGDGLKAESTPLMYQGLEVGELSKLTLNPGGKVTGEMTVDPSVVPLMRENTRIELRNPKLSLSDANISSLLTGKTFELVPGDGEPRSEFVVVPGEKALLHEANALTLTLTAPESYGIEPGQPLILHGVKIGQVIERNLSSKGVSFTVAIEPQHRDLVQGDSKFVVNSRVDVKVGLDGVEFLGASASEWIDGGIRILPGTSGKMKSTYPLYANLEKALENSLSDLPTTTLTLTAETLPDVQAGSVVLYRKFEVGEVITVRPRANTFDIDLHIKPEYRHLLTSNSVFWAEGGAKVQLNGSGLTVQASPLSRALKGAISFDNLSGASASRRKGDKRILYASETSARAVGGQITLHAFDAGKLAEGMPIRYLGIDIGQIQTLELITARNEVQAKAVLYPEYVQTFARAGTRFSVITPQISAAGVEHLDTILQPYINVEPGRGAARRDFELQEATITDSRYLDGLSIVVEAPEAGSLNIGTPVLFRGIEVGTVTGMSLGSLSDRVMITLRISKRYQYLVRNNSVFWLASGYSLDFGLTGGVVKTGTFNQFIRGGIAFATPPGTPLAPKAQAGKHFLLQESEPKEWREWGTALPR
;
A
#
# COMPACT_ATOMS: atom_id res chain seq x y z
N MET A 1 118.02 139.11 57.53
CA MET A 1 117.81 140.54 57.81
C MET A 1 116.34 140.86 57.59
N SER A 2 115.70 141.45 58.61
CA SER A 2 114.56 142.40 58.57
C SER A 2 113.22 141.95 57.98
N GLN A 3 112.03 142.36 58.42
CA GLN A 3 111.43 142.83 59.69
C GLN A 3 109.90 142.86 59.42
N GLU A 4 109.10 142.92 60.50
CA GLU A 4 107.63 142.86 60.69
C GLU A 4 106.74 143.61 59.65
N THR A 5 105.45 143.29 59.44
CA THR A 5 104.26 143.55 60.30
C THR A 5 102.95 142.95 59.67
N PRO A 6 101.77 142.97 60.34
CA PRO A 6 100.72 141.93 60.25
C PRO A 6 99.41 142.34 59.53
N ALA A 7 98.50 141.39 59.28
CA ALA A 7 97.07 141.64 59.03
C ALA A 7 96.17 140.42 59.33
N SER A 8 94.90 140.71 59.61
CA SER A 8 93.92 139.97 60.42
C SER A 8 93.04 138.91 59.72
N LYS A 9 92.30 138.16 60.54
CA LYS A 9 91.50 136.92 60.32
C LYS A 9 90.13 137.14 59.65
N THR A 10 89.66 136.13 58.91
CA THR A 10 88.26 135.89 58.51
C THR A 10 87.89 134.44 58.86
N GLU A 11 86.81 134.22 59.61
CA GLU A 11 86.31 132.89 60.01
C GLU A 11 85.34 132.31 58.97
N ALA A 12 85.38 130.98 58.76
CA ALA A 12 84.40 130.21 57.99
C ALA A 12 83.93 128.98 58.77
N GLN A 13 82.61 128.84 58.92
CA GLN A 13 81.93 127.77 59.67
C GLN A 13 81.91 126.43 58.91
N ILE A 14 82.25 125.34 59.61
CA ILE A 14 82.16 123.94 59.15
C ILE A 14 80.83 123.34 59.64
N LYS A 15 80.05 122.74 58.74
CA LYS A 15 78.84 121.95 59.06
C LYS A 15 78.97 120.55 58.44
N THR A 16 79.19 119.53 59.25
CA THR A 16 79.26 118.12 58.82
C THR A 16 77.85 117.49 58.80
N LYS A 17 77.32 117.22 57.61
CA LYS A 17 76.12 116.39 57.41
C LYS A 17 76.55 114.96 57.06
N ARG A 18 76.39 113.99 57.98
CA ARG A 18 76.40 112.56 57.64
C ARG A 18 75.02 112.20 57.07
N ARG A 19 74.94 111.91 55.77
CA ARG A 19 73.83 111.16 55.17
C ARG A 19 74.41 109.91 54.53
N ILE A 20 73.92 108.75 54.96
CA ILE A 20 74.16 107.46 54.30
C ILE A 20 73.41 107.54 52.96
N SER A 21 74.10 107.25 51.85
CA SER A 21 73.51 107.30 50.51
C SER A 21 72.34 106.29 50.39
N PRO A 22 71.20 106.66 49.77
CA PRO A 22 70.06 105.75 49.55
C PRO A 22 70.40 104.48 48.77
N PHE A 23 71.54 104.44 48.07
CA PHE A 23 71.99 103.26 47.32
C PHE A 23 72.26 102.02 48.20
N TRP A 24 72.44 102.18 49.52
CA TRP A 24 72.61 101.05 50.46
C TRP A 24 71.30 100.42 50.94
N LEU A 25 70.15 100.94 50.52
CA LEU A 25 68.84 100.37 50.87
C LEU A 25 68.47 99.16 49.98
N LEU A 26 68.99 99.12 48.74
CA LEU A 26 68.73 98.06 47.78
C LEU A 26 69.29 96.68 48.21
N PRO A 27 70.55 96.57 48.70
CA PRO A 27 71.08 95.31 49.21
C PRO A 27 70.32 94.79 50.44
N LEU A 28 69.88 95.68 51.33
CA LEU A 28 69.12 95.32 52.54
C LEU A 28 67.73 94.79 52.17
N ILE A 29 67.02 95.44 51.24
CA ILE A 29 65.73 94.95 50.73
C ILE A 29 65.91 93.60 50.03
N ALA A 30 66.93 93.44 49.18
CA ALA A 30 67.21 92.17 48.53
C ALA A 30 67.50 91.05 49.54
N LEU A 31 68.21 91.35 50.65
CA LEU A 31 68.49 90.41 51.72
C LEU A 31 67.22 90.04 52.51
N MET A 32 66.31 91.00 52.75
CA MET A 32 65.02 90.71 53.37
C MET A 32 64.11 89.86 52.47
N ILE A 33 64.07 90.14 51.15
CA ILE A 33 63.30 89.33 50.20
C ILE A 33 63.89 87.93 50.09
N ALA A 34 65.22 87.80 50.02
CA ALA A 34 65.88 86.50 50.01
C ALA A 34 65.63 85.73 51.31
N GLY A 35 65.69 86.40 52.47
CA GLY A 35 65.36 85.80 53.77
C GLY A 35 63.89 85.36 53.86
N TRP A 36 62.97 86.16 53.32
CA TRP A 36 61.55 85.81 53.28
C TRP A 36 61.28 84.63 52.33
N LEU A 37 61.86 84.62 51.13
CA LEU A 37 61.77 83.49 50.19
C LEU A 37 62.35 82.19 50.77
N VAL A 38 63.43 82.27 51.56
CA VAL A 38 64.00 81.10 52.25
C VAL A 38 63.06 80.59 53.34
N TRP A 39 62.38 81.47 54.07
CA TRP A 39 61.42 81.08 55.11
C TRP A 39 60.14 80.49 54.53
N ASP A 40 59.59 81.12 53.50
CA ASP A 40 58.41 80.67 52.76
C ASP A 40 58.67 79.30 52.11
N SER A 41 59.83 79.15 51.45
CA SER A 41 60.28 77.87 50.89
C SER A 41 60.57 76.78 51.94
N TYR A 42 60.75 77.14 53.22
CA TYR A 42 60.92 76.17 54.30
C TYR A 42 59.57 75.70 54.88
N GLN A 43 58.56 76.58 54.94
CA GLN A 43 57.21 76.22 55.37
C GLN A 43 56.42 75.46 54.30
N ASP A 44 56.67 75.71 53.01
CA ASP A 44 55.99 75.02 51.90
C ASP A 44 56.55 73.62 51.57
N ARG A 45 57.53 73.10 52.33
CA ARG A 45 58.00 71.71 52.18
C ARG A 45 57.03 70.76 52.87
N GLY A 46 56.20 70.08 52.08
CA GLY A 46 55.38 68.95 52.54
C GLY A 46 56.24 67.84 53.18
N ASN A 47 55.59 66.97 53.95
CA ASN A 47 56.28 65.84 54.58
C ASN A 47 56.52 64.75 53.53
N SER A 48 57.78 64.53 53.17
CA SER A 48 58.16 63.45 52.25
C SER A 48 58.09 62.10 52.96
N VAL A 49 57.29 61.19 52.41
CA VAL A 49 57.07 59.82 52.91
C VAL A 49 57.46 58.83 51.83
N THR A 50 58.07 57.71 52.21
CA THR A 50 58.41 56.60 51.28
C THR A 50 57.37 55.49 51.38
N ILE A 51 56.84 55.05 50.25
CA ILE A 51 55.87 53.95 50.17
C ILE A 51 56.41 52.87 49.23
N ASP A 52 56.58 51.65 49.75
CA ASP A 52 56.98 50.48 48.97
C ASP A 52 55.81 49.92 48.17
N PHE A 53 55.92 49.87 46.85
CA PHE A 53 54.99 49.18 45.96
C PHE A 53 55.64 47.96 45.29
N MET A 54 54.82 46.97 44.91
CA MET A 54 55.28 45.84 44.08
C MET A 54 55.40 46.21 42.59
N SER A 55 54.60 47.16 42.10
CA SER A 55 54.64 47.69 40.73
C SER A 55 54.36 49.20 40.72
N ALA A 56 54.90 49.93 39.75
CA ALA A 56 54.75 51.39 39.61
C ALA A 56 53.88 51.77 38.40
N ASP A 57 53.07 50.83 37.91
CA ASP A 57 52.29 51.02 36.69
C ASP A 57 51.35 52.22 36.83
N GLY A 58 51.57 53.23 35.99
CA GLY A 58 50.83 54.49 35.96
C GLY A 58 51.06 55.44 37.14
N ILE A 59 52.10 55.21 37.96
CA ILE A 59 52.58 56.18 38.95
C ILE A 59 53.60 57.12 38.28
N VAL A 60 53.32 58.41 38.26
CA VAL A 60 54.13 59.43 37.58
C VAL A 60 54.47 60.57 38.55
N PRO A 61 55.78 60.84 38.78
CA PRO A 61 56.23 61.99 39.55
C PRO A 61 55.57 63.31 39.11
N GLY A 62 55.09 64.09 40.08
CA GLY A 62 54.41 65.37 39.89
C GLY A 62 52.98 65.30 39.35
N ARG A 63 52.46 64.10 39.03
CA ARG A 63 51.11 63.94 38.45
C ARG A 63 50.19 63.01 39.23
N THR A 64 50.73 62.03 39.93
CA THR A 64 49.92 61.05 40.68
C THR A 64 49.56 61.60 42.06
N PRO A 65 48.28 61.87 42.33
CA PRO A 65 47.87 62.36 43.64
C PRO A 65 47.73 61.21 44.64
N VAL A 66 47.95 61.52 45.91
CA VAL A 66 47.49 60.71 47.04
C VAL A 66 46.14 61.27 47.48
N ARG A 67 45.14 60.39 47.55
CA ARG A 67 43.77 60.75 47.90
C ARG A 67 43.30 60.06 49.16
N TYR A 68 42.76 60.85 50.07
CA TYR A 68 41.99 60.38 51.22
C TYR A 68 40.51 60.72 51.01
N GLN A 69 39.64 59.70 51.00
CA GLN A 69 38.18 59.89 50.79
C GLN A 69 37.83 60.72 49.53
N GLY A 70 38.64 60.63 48.48
CA GLY A 70 38.46 61.38 47.23
C GLY A 70 39.09 62.78 47.21
N VAL A 71 39.65 63.26 48.32
CA VAL A 71 40.34 64.56 48.44
C VAL A 71 41.84 64.40 48.23
N GLU A 72 42.46 65.28 47.45
CA GLU A 72 43.91 65.29 47.20
C GLU A 72 44.70 65.86 48.39
N VAL A 73 45.46 64.96 49.02
CA VAL A 73 46.18 65.18 50.28
C VAL A 73 47.70 65.11 50.12
N GLY A 74 48.18 64.75 48.93
CA GLY A 74 49.60 64.75 48.58
C GLY A 74 49.84 64.39 47.13
N THR A 75 51.09 64.41 46.71
CA THR A 75 51.50 64.16 45.32
C THR A 75 52.82 63.41 45.29
N VAL A 76 52.97 62.46 44.37
CA VAL A 76 54.20 61.69 44.18
C VAL A 76 55.33 62.63 43.73
N GLU A 77 56.47 62.59 44.41
CA GLU A 77 57.67 63.38 44.10
C GLU A 77 58.68 62.60 43.25
N ASP A 78 58.88 61.32 43.57
CA ASP A 78 59.94 60.50 42.99
C ASP A 78 59.53 59.02 42.98
N VAL A 79 60.04 58.27 42.01
CA VAL A 79 59.82 56.83 41.87
C VAL A 79 61.18 56.19 41.58
N SER A 80 61.66 55.39 42.52
CA SER A 80 62.94 54.70 42.41
C SER A 80 62.76 53.20 42.66
N LEU A 81 63.67 52.40 42.12
CA LEU A 81 63.71 50.97 42.39
C LEU A 81 64.58 50.73 43.63
N SER A 82 64.10 49.92 44.57
CA SER A 82 64.87 49.55 45.77
C SER A 82 66.16 48.84 45.39
N LYS A 83 67.15 48.86 46.29
CA LYS A 83 68.49 48.28 46.03
C LYS A 83 68.46 46.77 45.74
N ASP A 84 67.46 46.06 46.24
CA ASP A 84 67.25 44.62 46.01
C ASP A 84 66.44 44.32 44.73
N LEU A 85 66.04 45.35 43.98
CA LEU A 85 65.28 45.29 42.73
C LEU A 85 63.90 44.59 42.86
N ARG A 86 63.39 44.43 44.08
CA ARG A 86 62.13 43.71 44.36
C ARG A 86 60.96 44.63 44.66
N LYS A 87 61.23 45.89 44.98
CA LYS A 87 60.23 46.87 45.40
C LYS A 87 60.48 48.20 44.71
N ILE A 88 59.43 48.98 44.58
CA ILE A 88 59.49 50.32 44.02
C ILE A 88 59.23 51.29 45.17
N GLU A 89 60.25 52.07 45.51
CA GLU A 89 60.20 53.10 46.54
C GLU A 89 59.61 54.36 45.89
N VAL A 90 58.37 54.68 46.26
CA VAL A 90 57.67 55.87 45.80
C VAL A 90 57.75 56.92 46.89
N ARG A 91 58.46 58.02 46.62
CA ARG A 91 58.53 59.16 47.55
C ARG A 91 57.38 60.11 47.25
N VAL A 92 56.63 60.47 48.27
CA VAL A 92 55.40 61.27 48.15
C VAL A 92 55.47 62.47 49.09
N SER A 93 55.14 63.65 48.58
CA SER A 93 54.88 64.84 49.38
C SER A 93 53.47 64.79 49.92
N ILE A 94 53.30 64.67 51.23
CA ILE A 94 51.99 64.80 51.90
C ILE A 94 51.89 66.20 52.50
N LYS A 95 50.73 66.85 52.35
CA LYS A 95 50.49 68.18 52.91
C LYS A 95 50.63 68.16 54.44
N SER A 96 51.15 69.22 55.03
CA SER A 96 51.46 69.29 56.47
C SER A 96 50.22 69.14 57.37
N ASP A 97 49.02 69.45 56.88
CA ASP A 97 47.76 69.23 57.59
C ASP A 97 47.39 67.74 57.75
N MET A 98 48.07 66.86 57.02
CA MET A 98 47.90 65.41 57.07
C MET A 98 49.06 64.70 57.78
N GLU A 99 50.01 65.42 58.38
CA GLU A 99 51.13 64.86 59.14
C GLU A 99 50.64 63.97 60.30
N ASP A 100 49.59 64.39 61.01
CA ASP A 100 49.00 63.62 62.10
C ASP A 100 48.35 62.30 61.66
N ALA A 101 48.00 62.18 60.38
CA ALA A 101 47.43 60.99 59.79
C ALA A 101 48.49 59.96 59.34
N LEU A 102 49.78 60.31 59.33
CA LEU A 102 50.89 59.43 58.97
C LEU A 102 51.37 58.61 60.18
N ARG A 103 50.54 57.65 60.58
CA ARG A 103 50.78 56.74 61.72
C ARG A 103 51.10 55.33 61.26
N GLU A 104 51.69 54.51 62.11
CA GLU A 104 52.10 53.13 61.83
C GLU A 104 51.06 52.25 61.11
N GLU A 105 49.77 52.35 61.46
CA GLU A 105 48.69 51.58 60.83
C GLU A 105 48.06 52.26 59.60
N THR A 106 48.71 53.30 59.06
CA THR A 106 48.22 53.98 57.86
C THR A 106 48.43 53.09 56.66
N GLN A 107 47.33 52.80 55.97
CA GLN A 107 47.32 51.90 54.82
C GLN A 107 47.32 52.71 53.54
N PHE A 108 48.21 52.36 52.63
CA PHE A 108 48.25 52.89 51.26
C PHE A 108 47.97 51.77 50.27
N TRP A 109 47.28 52.07 49.17
CA TRP A 109 47.10 51.13 48.06
C TRP A 109 47.00 51.89 46.74
N LEU A 110 47.43 51.25 45.65
CA LEU A 110 47.28 51.83 44.32
C LEU A 110 45.83 51.66 43.85
N VAL A 111 45.18 52.75 43.46
CA VAL A 111 43.85 52.69 42.84
C VAL A 111 44.02 52.86 41.34
N THR A 112 43.78 51.77 40.62
CA THR A 112 43.69 51.76 39.16
C THR A 112 42.22 51.86 38.72
N PRO A 113 41.92 52.55 37.62
CA PRO A 113 40.59 52.56 37.03
C PRO A 113 40.13 51.14 36.72
N LYS A 114 38.91 50.78 37.14
CA LYS A 114 38.34 49.47 36.79
C LYS A 114 38.11 49.42 35.28
N ALA A 115 38.46 48.29 34.67
CA ALA A 115 38.13 47.99 33.28
C ALA A 115 36.61 48.03 33.10
N SER A 116 36.11 49.14 32.57
CA SER A 116 34.79 49.21 31.93
C SER A 116 34.99 49.09 30.42
N LEU A 117 33.93 48.90 29.63
CA LEU A 117 33.99 48.82 28.15
C LEU A 117 34.68 50.03 27.47
N ALA A 118 34.97 51.11 28.19
CA ALA A 118 35.86 52.18 27.73
C ALA A 118 37.35 51.78 27.65
N GLY A 119 37.75 50.65 28.24
CA GLY A 119 39.13 50.20 28.40
C GLY A 119 39.63 49.21 27.35
N VAL A 120 38.86 48.91 26.30
CA VAL A 120 39.35 48.11 25.16
C VAL A 120 39.94 49.03 24.09
N SER A 121 41.27 49.18 24.17
CA SER A 121 42.21 49.68 23.16
C SER A 121 42.24 51.20 22.88
N GLY A 122 43.34 51.83 23.31
CA GLY A 122 43.90 53.05 22.69
C GLY A 122 43.47 54.41 23.25
N LEU A 123 42.85 54.47 24.44
CA LEU A 123 42.25 55.69 25.00
C LEU A 123 42.77 56.04 26.41
N ASP A 124 44.08 55.92 26.65
CA ASP A 124 44.71 56.25 27.95
C ASP A 124 44.54 57.72 28.38
N ALA A 125 44.08 58.61 27.47
CA ALA A 125 43.93 60.04 27.73
C ALA A 125 42.54 60.47 28.26
N LEU A 126 41.54 59.57 28.31
CA LEU A 126 40.15 59.91 28.69
C LEU A 126 39.66 59.26 29.99
N VAL A 127 40.43 58.30 30.54
CA VAL A 127 40.13 57.65 31.81
C VAL A 127 40.95 58.35 32.90
N GLY A 128 40.33 58.64 34.06
CA GLY A 128 41.03 59.32 35.17
C GLY A 128 42.32 58.59 35.53
N GLY A 129 43.43 59.31 35.67
CA GLY A 129 44.74 58.71 35.96
C GLY A 129 44.76 57.97 37.31
N ASN A 130 45.73 57.06 37.45
CA ASN A 130 45.96 56.33 38.69
C ASN A 130 46.18 57.29 39.87
N TYR A 131 45.75 56.89 41.06
CA TYR A 131 46.01 57.61 42.29
C TYR A 131 46.30 56.64 43.43
N ILE A 132 46.98 57.10 44.48
CA ILE A 132 47.24 56.30 45.67
C ILE A 132 46.14 56.60 46.68
N GLY A 133 45.41 55.59 47.13
CA GLY A 133 44.47 55.72 48.24
C GLY A 133 45.20 55.66 49.57
N MET A 134 44.79 56.47 50.55
CA MET A 134 45.23 56.34 51.95
C MET A 134 44.06 56.04 52.88
N MET A 135 44.35 55.34 53.98
CA MET A 135 43.45 55.18 55.11
C MET A 135 44.26 55.37 56.41
N PRO A 136 44.05 56.47 57.16
CA PRO A 136 44.70 56.70 58.44
C PRO A 136 44.37 55.60 59.44
N GLY A 137 45.38 55.16 60.16
CA GLY A 137 45.25 54.20 61.27
C GLY A 137 45.73 54.80 62.60
N LYS A 138 45.80 53.98 63.65
CA LYS A 138 46.40 54.39 64.92
C LYS A 138 47.91 54.10 64.93
N GLY A 139 48.60 54.45 66.01
CA GLY A 139 50.01 54.12 66.22
C GLY A 139 50.95 55.32 66.26
N LYS A 140 52.26 55.05 66.19
CA LYS A 140 53.32 56.07 66.28
C LYS A 140 53.53 56.77 64.92
N PRO A 141 54.05 58.02 64.89
CA PRO A 141 54.45 58.67 63.63
C PRO A 141 55.41 57.78 62.83
N ARG A 142 55.22 57.70 61.51
CA ARG A 142 56.02 56.87 60.61
C ARG A 142 56.14 57.53 59.24
N ASP A 143 57.30 57.38 58.61
CA ASP A 143 57.68 57.98 57.33
C ASP A 143 57.94 56.94 56.22
N HIS A 144 57.89 55.65 56.55
CA HIS A 144 58.10 54.54 55.62
C HIS A 144 56.97 53.50 55.70
N PHE A 145 56.28 53.28 54.59
CA PHE A 145 55.08 52.43 54.50
C PHE A 145 55.22 51.34 53.44
N VAL A 146 54.39 50.31 53.54
CA VAL A 146 54.25 49.26 52.51
C VAL A 146 52.83 49.33 51.98
N ALA A 147 52.67 49.41 50.67
CA ALA A 147 51.36 49.43 50.04
C ALA A 147 50.68 48.06 50.11
N LEU A 148 49.36 48.06 50.25
CA LEU A 148 48.50 46.88 50.14
C LEU A 148 48.23 46.56 48.66
N ASP A 149 48.12 45.26 48.36
CA ASP A 149 47.83 44.77 47.00
C ASP A 149 46.41 45.13 46.52
N THR A 150 45.46 45.25 47.46
CA THR A 150 44.06 45.56 47.16
C THR A 150 43.48 46.51 48.19
N GLN A 151 42.42 47.22 47.79
CA GLN A 151 41.68 48.09 48.70
C GLN A 151 41.12 47.28 49.89
N PRO A 152 41.30 47.73 51.15
CA PRO A 152 40.76 47.05 52.32
C PRO A 152 39.22 47.00 52.29
N LYS A 153 38.63 45.82 52.57
CA LYS A 153 37.17 45.60 52.57
C LYS A 153 36.50 46.37 53.72
N TYR A 154 35.64 47.33 53.40
CA TYR A 154 34.87 48.10 54.39
C TYR A 154 33.62 47.31 54.82
N ARG A 155 33.49 46.95 56.11
CA ARG A 155 32.26 46.37 56.68
C ARG A 155 31.35 47.48 57.21
N LEU A 156 30.44 48.00 56.38
CA LEU A 156 29.31 48.80 56.85
C LEU A 156 28.11 47.87 57.06
N SER A 157 27.69 47.70 58.31
CA SER A 157 26.42 47.04 58.65
C SER A 157 25.27 48.00 58.34
N ASN A 158 24.81 48.03 57.10
CA ASN A 158 23.77 48.94 56.60
C ASN A 158 22.35 48.33 56.55
N GLY A 159 22.14 47.13 57.10
CA GLY A 159 20.84 46.45 57.12
C GLY A 159 20.44 45.75 55.82
N ASP A 160 21.40 45.54 54.91
CA ASP A 160 21.24 44.69 53.73
C ASP A 160 21.25 43.20 54.13
N LEU A 161 20.57 42.36 53.35
CA LEU A 161 20.49 40.91 53.58
C LEU A 161 21.56 40.19 52.76
N MET A 162 22.47 39.48 53.42
CA MET A 162 23.42 38.59 52.77
C MET A 162 22.82 37.18 52.71
N ILE A 163 22.85 36.55 51.55
CA ILE A 163 22.46 35.16 51.34
C ILE A 163 23.54 34.43 50.53
N HIS A 164 23.58 33.10 50.64
CA HIS A 164 24.53 32.25 49.94
C HIS A 164 23.82 31.43 48.87
N LEU A 165 24.29 31.51 47.63
CA LEU A 165 23.79 30.69 46.53
C LEU A 165 24.79 29.59 46.19
N ASN A 166 24.32 28.34 46.19
CA ASN A 166 25.12 27.19 45.80
C ASN A 166 24.89 26.85 44.33
N ALA A 167 25.97 26.74 43.58
CA ALA A 167 25.97 26.39 42.17
C ALA A 167 27.07 25.34 41.87
N PRO A 168 26.91 24.49 40.83
CA PRO A 168 27.96 23.56 40.41
C PRO A 168 29.20 24.29 39.86
N ASP A 169 29.01 25.47 39.25
CA ASP A 169 30.05 26.37 38.77
C ASP A 169 29.61 27.84 38.90
N LEU A 170 30.51 28.79 38.64
CA LEU A 170 30.24 30.22 38.72
C LEU A 170 29.42 30.74 37.50
N GLY A 171 29.38 30.00 36.40
CA GLY A 171 28.85 30.47 35.12
C GLY A 171 29.54 31.74 34.63
N SER A 172 28.75 32.70 34.15
CA SER A 172 29.20 34.03 33.72
C SER A 172 28.96 35.12 34.78
N LEU A 173 28.80 34.74 36.04
CA LEU A 173 28.61 35.68 37.15
C LEU A 173 29.97 36.24 37.60
N ASN A 174 29.98 37.52 37.97
CA ASN A 174 31.13 38.27 38.45
C ASN A 174 30.78 39.00 39.75
N SER A 175 31.79 39.47 40.49
CA SER A 175 31.54 40.39 41.61
C SER A 175 30.91 41.68 41.05
N GLY A 176 29.72 42.01 41.55
CA GLY A 176 28.89 43.11 41.04
C GLY A 176 27.80 42.72 40.05
N SER A 177 27.66 41.45 39.64
CA SER A 177 26.50 40.98 38.86
C SER A 177 25.20 41.33 39.57
N LEU A 178 24.18 41.76 38.81
CA LEU A 178 22.93 42.23 39.38
C LEU A 178 21.98 41.08 39.72
N VAL A 179 21.18 41.29 40.76
CA VAL A 179 20.11 40.37 41.19
C VAL A 179 18.77 41.02 40.91
N TYR A 180 17.91 40.31 40.19
CA TYR A 180 16.62 40.80 39.73
C TYR A 180 15.45 40.10 40.41
N PHE A 181 14.44 40.88 40.76
CA PHE A 181 13.09 40.39 41.06
C PHE A 181 12.13 41.05 40.09
N ARG A 182 11.40 40.25 39.29
CA ARG A 182 10.52 40.77 38.22
C ARG A 182 11.21 41.81 37.31
N LYS A 183 12.48 41.56 36.95
CA LYS A 183 13.34 42.45 36.15
C LYS A 183 13.73 43.79 36.80
N ILE A 184 13.48 43.97 38.10
CA ILE A 184 13.94 45.13 38.87
C ILE A 184 15.22 44.74 39.62
N PRO A 185 16.32 45.51 39.52
CA PRO A 185 17.54 45.22 40.27
C PRO A 185 17.30 45.48 41.76
N VAL A 186 17.42 44.43 42.57
CA VAL A 186 17.14 44.44 44.02
C VAL A 186 18.36 44.07 44.86
N GLY A 187 19.47 43.71 44.22
CA GLY A 187 20.71 43.34 44.89
C GLY A 187 21.84 43.10 43.90
N ARG A 188 22.96 42.59 44.42
CA ARG A 188 24.16 42.29 43.64
C ARG A 188 24.95 41.14 44.24
N VAL A 189 25.68 40.43 43.39
CA VAL A 189 26.72 39.49 43.81
C VAL A 189 27.83 40.29 44.50
N TYR A 190 28.10 39.93 45.76
CA TYR A 190 29.10 40.56 46.60
C TYR A 190 30.46 39.91 46.40
N ASP A 191 30.52 38.58 46.55
CA ASP A 191 31.74 37.77 46.43
C ASP A 191 31.40 36.35 45.97
N TYR A 192 32.40 35.55 45.63
CA TYR A 192 32.22 34.12 45.35
C TYR A 192 33.45 33.33 45.78
N SER A 193 33.24 32.09 46.21
CA SER A 193 34.32 31.21 46.65
C SER A 193 34.04 29.76 46.27
N ILE A 194 35.11 29.00 45.98
CA ILE A 194 35.00 27.57 45.72
C ILE A 194 34.68 26.86 47.05
N ASN A 195 33.69 25.96 47.02
CA ASN A 195 33.31 25.19 48.19
C ASN A 195 34.51 24.35 48.70
N PRO A 196 34.67 24.14 50.02
CA PRO A 196 35.77 23.34 50.56
C PRO A 196 35.90 21.93 49.99
N ASN A 197 34.78 21.34 49.54
CA ASN A 197 34.72 20.01 48.91
C ASN A 197 35.13 19.99 47.42
N LYS A 198 35.43 21.16 46.82
CA LYS A 198 35.75 21.35 45.39
C LYS A 198 34.67 20.85 44.41
N GLN A 199 33.44 20.64 44.85
CA GLN A 199 32.32 20.15 44.02
C GLN A 199 31.31 21.26 43.63
N GLY A 200 31.63 22.52 43.91
CA GLY A 200 30.77 23.66 43.56
C GLY A 200 31.33 25.00 44.03
N VAL A 201 30.54 26.05 43.85
CA VAL A 201 30.85 27.44 44.21
C VAL A 201 29.75 27.98 45.12
N THR A 202 30.14 28.69 46.18
CA THR A 202 29.24 29.53 46.98
C THR A 202 29.33 30.96 46.46
N ILE A 203 28.20 31.53 46.10
CA ILE A 203 28.08 32.90 45.58
C ILE A 203 27.36 33.73 46.63
N ASP A 204 28.06 34.70 47.21
CA ASP A 204 27.53 35.58 48.23
C ASP A 204 26.75 36.71 47.56
N VAL A 205 25.47 36.81 47.88
CA VAL A 205 24.55 37.79 47.29
C VAL A 205 24.06 38.74 48.35
N LEU A 206 24.19 40.03 48.06
CA LEU A 206 23.71 41.11 48.91
C LEU A 206 22.43 41.73 48.33
N ILE A 207 21.32 41.56 49.03
CA ILE A 207 20.02 42.14 48.72
C ILE A 207 19.84 43.45 49.49
N GLU A 208 19.43 44.52 48.81
CA GLU A 208 19.27 45.82 49.45
C GLU A 208 18.19 45.80 50.54
N ARG A 209 18.40 46.55 51.63
CA ARG A 209 17.50 46.62 52.80
C ARG A 209 16.00 46.75 52.47
N ARG A 210 15.63 47.51 51.44
CA ARG A 210 14.23 47.75 51.04
C ARG A 210 13.56 46.55 50.33
N PHE A 211 14.34 45.55 49.94
CA PHE A 211 13.90 44.39 49.17
C PHE A 211 14.06 43.06 49.92
N THR A 212 14.52 43.09 51.17
CA THR A 212 14.75 41.89 51.99
C THR A 212 13.47 41.07 52.18
N ASP A 213 12.31 41.73 52.30
CA ASP A 213 11.01 41.07 52.44
C ASP A 213 10.58 40.25 51.20
N LEU A 214 11.18 40.51 50.03
CA LEU A 214 10.93 39.75 48.81
C LEU A 214 11.54 38.35 48.90
N VAL A 215 12.65 38.17 49.62
CA VAL A 215 13.31 36.88 49.74
C VAL A 215 12.66 36.07 50.86
N LYS A 216 12.00 34.97 50.49
CA LYS A 216 11.42 34.00 51.43
C LYS A 216 12.25 32.70 51.45
N LYS A 217 12.05 31.86 52.46
CA LYS A 217 12.65 30.51 52.57
C LYS A 217 12.33 29.61 51.36
N GLY A 218 11.19 29.81 50.72
CA GLY A 218 10.78 29.09 49.51
C GLY A 218 11.18 29.76 48.18
N SER A 219 12.07 30.75 48.20
CA SER A 219 12.53 31.42 46.98
C SER A 219 13.39 30.49 46.13
N ARG A 220 13.31 30.65 44.80
CA ARG A 220 14.17 29.94 43.85
C ARG A 220 14.94 30.97 43.04
N PHE A 221 16.25 30.80 42.98
CA PHE A 221 17.16 31.68 42.24
C PHE A 221 17.62 30.95 40.98
N TRP A 222 17.66 31.62 39.84
CA TRP A 222 18.20 31.07 38.60
C TRP A 222 19.11 32.06 37.90
N ASN A 223 20.05 31.51 37.13
CA ASN A 223 20.94 32.30 36.30
C ASN A 223 20.17 32.81 35.06
N VAL A 224 20.31 34.10 34.75
CA VAL A 224 19.71 34.74 33.55
C VAL A 224 20.79 35.34 32.64
N SER A 225 22.02 34.85 32.78
CA SER A 225 23.16 35.33 32.02
C SER A 225 23.30 34.58 30.69
N GLY A 226 23.60 35.32 29.63
CA GLY A 226 23.83 34.78 28.29
C GLY A 226 22.71 35.08 27.29
N ILE A 227 22.94 34.73 26.03
CA ILE A 227 21.93 34.79 24.96
C ILE A 227 21.31 33.40 24.86
N ASP A 228 20.01 33.31 25.12
CA ASP A 228 19.24 32.12 24.78
C ASP A 228 18.59 32.33 23.40
N ALA A 229 19.10 31.59 22.42
CA ALA A 229 18.65 31.66 21.04
C ALA A 229 17.98 30.33 20.68
N ASP A 230 16.65 30.34 20.71
CA ASP A 230 15.86 29.19 20.27
C ASP A 230 15.79 29.21 18.74
N LEU A 231 16.56 28.31 18.12
CA LEU A 231 16.64 28.12 16.68
C LEU A 231 15.69 26.97 16.29
N SER A 232 14.44 27.32 16.03
CA SER A 232 13.45 26.38 15.48
C SER A 232 13.40 26.48 13.95
N LEU A 233 12.97 25.40 13.28
CA LEU A 233 12.74 25.42 11.83
C LEU A 233 11.53 26.30 11.44
N SER A 234 10.69 26.67 12.41
CA SER A 234 9.58 27.63 12.27
C SER A 234 10.05 29.09 12.34
N GLY A 235 11.32 29.32 12.70
CA GLY A 235 11.93 30.64 12.85
C GLY A 235 12.88 30.72 14.06
N ALA A 236 13.77 31.70 14.05
CA ALA A 236 14.67 31.99 15.16
C ALA A 236 14.00 32.96 16.15
N LYS A 237 13.74 32.50 17.37
CA LYS A 237 13.25 33.37 18.45
C LYS A 237 14.39 33.70 19.39
N VAL A 238 15.03 34.84 19.13
CA VAL A 238 16.08 35.36 20.01
C VAL A 238 15.42 36.21 21.10
N LYS A 239 15.39 35.71 22.33
CA LYS A 239 14.93 36.49 23.49
C LYS A 239 16.15 37.07 24.19
N LEU A 240 16.29 38.39 24.10
CA LEU A 240 17.29 39.13 24.86
C LEU A 240 16.64 39.58 26.17
N GLU A 241 17.07 39.02 27.31
CA GLU A 241 16.51 39.41 28.61
C GLU A 241 16.90 40.84 28.99
N THR A 242 18.19 41.11 29.13
CA THR A 242 18.74 42.46 29.34
C THR A 242 20.18 42.55 28.81
N LEU A 243 20.54 43.67 28.17
CA LEU A 243 21.92 43.90 27.68
C LEU A 243 22.96 43.88 28.80
N ALA A 244 22.58 44.28 30.02
CA ALA A 244 23.46 44.25 31.19
C ALA A 244 23.83 42.82 31.63
N ALA A 245 22.87 41.87 31.56
CA ALA A 245 23.09 40.47 31.92
C ALA A 245 24.01 39.73 30.94
N LEU A 246 24.12 40.20 29.68
CA LEU A 246 25.03 39.62 28.69
C LEU A 246 26.49 39.84 29.01
N VAL A 247 26.83 40.99 29.60
CA VAL A 247 28.22 41.40 29.80
C VAL A 247 28.69 41.04 31.20
N ASN A 248 27.88 41.32 32.22
CA ASN A 248 28.29 41.17 33.62
C ASN A 248 27.65 39.98 34.32
N GLY A 249 26.77 39.23 33.64
CA GLY A 249 25.95 38.21 34.26
C GLY A 249 24.89 38.77 35.22
N ALA A 250 23.83 37.99 35.45
CA ALA A 250 22.77 38.34 36.37
C ALA A 250 22.05 37.10 36.93
N ILE A 251 21.46 37.30 38.10
CA ILE A 251 20.66 36.30 38.81
C ILE A 251 19.24 36.83 38.89
N ALA A 252 18.23 36.01 38.64
CA ALA A 252 16.85 36.35 38.93
C ALA A 252 16.29 35.40 39.99
N PHE A 253 15.24 35.82 40.68
CA PHE A 253 14.54 34.93 41.60
C PHE A 253 13.03 35.16 41.61
N ASP A 254 12.33 34.11 42.04
CA ASP A 254 10.91 34.12 42.35
C ASP A 254 10.71 33.74 43.82
N SER A 255 9.62 34.22 44.40
CA SER A 255 9.33 34.08 45.82
C SER A 255 7.85 33.79 46.04
N PRO A 256 7.50 32.71 46.75
CA PRO A 256 6.11 32.34 46.99
C PRO A 256 5.47 33.25 48.03
N ASP A 257 4.18 33.55 47.83
CA ASP A 257 3.38 34.35 48.76
C ASP A 257 3.28 33.70 50.16
N ASN A 258 3.20 32.36 50.21
CA ASN A 258 3.00 31.59 51.45
C ASN A 258 4.31 30.98 52.00
N SER A 259 5.31 31.81 52.30
CA SER A 259 6.55 31.34 52.94
C SER A 259 7.15 32.39 53.90
N LYS A 260 7.92 31.92 54.90
CA LYS A 260 8.58 32.79 55.89
C LYS A 260 9.70 33.60 55.23
N PRO A 261 9.98 34.85 55.65
CA PRO A 261 11.15 35.60 55.17
C PRO A 261 12.47 34.85 55.39
N ALA A 262 13.42 35.05 54.48
CA ALA A 262 14.77 34.55 54.64
C ALA A 262 15.52 35.32 55.72
N ALA A 263 16.45 34.65 56.39
CA ALA A 263 17.34 35.23 57.40
C ALA A 263 18.73 35.47 56.82
N GLN A 264 19.56 36.22 57.55
CA GLN A 264 20.95 36.45 57.20
C GLN A 264 21.70 35.13 57.04
N ASP A 265 22.53 35.04 56.00
CA ASP A 265 23.37 33.89 55.66
C ASP A 265 22.57 32.62 55.32
N ASP A 266 21.29 32.75 54.95
CA ASP A 266 20.52 31.63 54.41
C ASP A 266 21.07 31.13 53.08
N THR A 267 21.00 29.82 52.88
CA THR A 267 21.50 29.15 51.68
C THR A 267 20.37 28.77 50.72
N PHE A 268 20.56 29.04 49.42
CA PHE A 268 19.65 28.65 48.34
C PHE A 268 20.42 27.97 47.20
N GLY A 269 19.72 27.17 46.40
CA GLY A 269 20.28 26.65 45.14
C GLY A 269 20.15 27.67 44.03
N LEU A 270 21.19 27.81 43.21
CA LEU A 270 21.15 28.55 41.95
C LEU A 270 20.85 27.58 40.80
N TYR A 271 19.65 27.66 40.25
CA TYR A 271 19.24 26.91 39.07
C TYR A 271 19.89 27.48 37.81
N LYS A 272 20.08 26.62 36.80
CA LYS A 272 20.70 26.99 35.52
C LYS A 272 19.89 28.03 34.75
N ASP A 273 18.58 27.94 34.78
CA ASP A 273 17.64 28.82 34.08
C ASP A 273 16.24 28.80 34.76
N LEU A 274 15.29 29.53 34.18
CA LEU A 274 13.91 29.61 34.66
C LEU A 274 13.18 28.26 34.58
N ALA A 275 13.38 27.46 33.52
CA ALA A 275 12.69 26.19 33.31
C ALA A 275 13.02 25.20 34.44
N HIS A 276 14.29 25.11 34.82
CA HIS A 276 14.76 24.29 35.93
C HIS A 276 14.26 24.77 37.30
N SER A 277 13.87 26.03 37.41
CA SER A 277 13.32 26.60 38.64
C SER A 277 11.81 26.37 38.79
N GLN A 278 11.12 25.82 37.78
CA GLN A 278 9.68 25.61 37.83
C GLN A 278 9.25 24.61 38.91
N ARG A 279 8.09 24.88 39.52
CA ARG A 279 7.50 24.02 40.55
C ARG A 279 6.65 22.97 39.85
N GLY A 280 7.03 21.71 39.98
CA GLY A 280 6.24 20.58 39.51
C GLY A 280 6.36 19.38 40.43
N VAL A 281 5.49 18.39 40.22
CA VAL A 281 5.55 17.10 40.92
C VAL A 281 6.38 16.15 40.09
N ILE A 282 7.33 15.45 40.72
CA ILE A 282 8.15 14.46 40.04
C ILE A 282 7.38 13.13 39.97
N VAL A 283 7.25 12.60 38.77
CA VAL A 283 6.66 11.30 38.46
C VAL A 283 7.74 10.41 37.85
N LYS A 284 7.86 9.16 38.30
CA LYS A 284 8.81 8.20 37.72
C LYS A 284 8.17 7.41 36.58
N LEU A 285 8.94 7.16 35.54
CA LEU A 285 8.53 6.45 34.34
C LEU A 285 9.42 5.23 34.12
N GLU A 286 8.84 4.05 33.95
CA GLU A 286 9.52 2.90 33.35
C GLU A 286 9.30 2.97 31.83
N LEU A 287 10.39 3.11 31.07
CA LEU A 287 10.37 3.36 29.63
C LEU A 287 10.75 2.11 28.85
N PRO A 288 10.10 1.83 27.70
CA PRO A 288 10.44 0.67 26.87
C PRO A 288 11.83 0.82 26.22
N SER A 289 12.23 2.05 25.88
CA SER A 289 13.57 2.41 25.40
C SER A 289 13.80 3.91 25.58
N GLY A 290 15.06 4.35 25.50
CA GLY A 290 15.45 5.77 25.50
C GLY A 290 15.51 6.39 24.10
N ASP A 291 15.19 5.63 23.05
CA ASP A 291 15.32 6.07 21.67
C ASP A 291 14.36 7.21 21.36
N GLY A 292 14.86 8.31 20.76
CA GLY A 292 14.08 9.49 20.42
C GLY A 292 13.56 10.30 21.61
N LEU A 293 13.93 9.93 22.84
CA LEU A 293 13.61 10.66 24.07
C LEU A 293 14.81 11.54 24.47
N LYS A 294 14.52 12.76 24.89
CA LYS A 294 15.51 13.72 25.39
C LYS A 294 15.04 14.29 26.73
N ALA A 295 15.94 14.26 27.72
CA ALA A 295 15.75 15.02 28.94
C ALA A 295 15.70 16.52 28.60
N GLU A 296 14.87 17.28 29.33
CA GLU A 296 14.70 18.73 29.16
C GLU A 296 14.17 19.12 27.75
N SER A 297 13.42 18.23 27.10
CA SER A 297 12.81 18.54 25.79
C SER A 297 11.60 17.71 25.43
N THR A 298 11.43 16.52 26.01
CA THR A 298 10.31 15.64 25.64
C THR A 298 9.06 16.00 26.46
N PRO A 299 8.00 16.53 25.84
CA PRO A 299 6.83 16.98 26.57
C PRO A 299 5.87 15.83 26.91
N LEU A 300 5.13 16.02 28.00
CA LEU A 300 3.88 15.32 28.31
C LEU A 300 2.71 16.18 27.82
N MET A 301 1.97 15.62 26.87
CA MET A 301 0.82 16.24 26.26
C MET A 301 -0.46 15.72 26.93
N TYR A 302 -1.42 16.61 27.15
CA TYR A 302 -2.78 16.27 27.55
C TYR A 302 -3.75 17.20 26.82
N GLN A 303 -4.70 16.63 26.07
CA GLN A 303 -5.65 17.41 25.27
C GLN A 303 -4.95 18.39 24.30
N GLY A 304 -3.77 18.03 23.80
CA GLY A 304 -2.95 18.86 22.91
C GLY A 304 -2.18 20.00 23.58
N LEU A 305 -2.21 20.10 24.92
CA LEU A 305 -1.43 21.07 25.70
C LEU A 305 -0.25 20.38 26.40
N GLU A 306 0.88 21.08 26.49
CA GLU A 306 2.03 20.63 27.29
C GLU A 306 1.70 20.82 28.77
N VAL A 307 1.72 19.71 29.53
CA VAL A 307 1.38 19.67 30.96
C VAL A 307 2.50 19.06 31.82
N GLY A 308 3.64 18.76 31.22
CA GLY A 308 4.81 18.26 31.90
C GLY A 308 5.96 18.01 30.93
N GLU A 309 7.12 17.68 31.48
CA GLU A 309 8.35 17.56 30.72
C GLU A 309 9.23 16.46 31.31
N LEU A 310 9.85 15.64 30.46
CA LEU A 310 10.83 14.64 30.88
C LEU A 310 12.09 15.33 31.39
N SER A 311 12.28 15.39 32.71
CA SER A 311 13.41 16.08 33.34
C SER A 311 14.68 15.24 33.39
N LYS A 312 14.56 13.90 33.39
CA LYS A 312 15.73 13.02 33.48
C LYS A 312 15.51 11.70 32.75
N LEU A 313 16.58 11.18 32.16
CA LEU A 313 16.63 9.87 31.53
C LEU A 313 17.83 9.08 32.07
N THR A 314 17.60 7.85 32.53
CA THR A 314 18.64 7.00 33.13
C THR A 314 18.59 5.60 32.53
N LEU A 315 19.74 5.08 32.12
CA LEU A 315 19.92 3.68 31.75
C LEU A 315 20.38 2.90 32.99
N ASN A 316 19.50 2.07 33.54
CA ASN A 316 19.81 1.23 34.68
C ASN A 316 20.53 -0.06 34.26
N PRO A 317 21.28 -0.70 35.18
CA PRO A 317 21.86 -2.02 34.96
C PRO A 317 20.79 -3.04 34.51
N GLY A 318 21.15 -3.91 33.55
CA GLY A 318 20.21 -4.88 32.96
C GLY A 318 19.43 -4.38 31.74
N GLY A 319 19.76 -3.19 31.22
CA GLY A 319 19.16 -2.65 29.98
C GLY A 319 17.80 -1.98 30.18
N LYS A 320 17.37 -1.78 31.43
CA LYS A 320 16.12 -1.07 31.74
C LYS A 320 16.31 0.44 31.66
N VAL A 321 15.42 1.13 30.95
CA VAL A 321 15.43 2.59 30.85
C VAL A 321 14.36 3.15 31.79
N THR A 322 14.72 4.11 32.63
CA THR A 322 13.78 4.84 33.48
C THR A 322 13.92 6.34 33.29
N GLY A 323 12.80 7.05 33.41
CA GLY A 323 12.76 8.51 33.37
C GLY A 323 12.19 9.11 34.65
N GLU A 324 12.54 10.37 34.91
CA GLU A 324 11.81 11.22 35.85
C GLU A 324 11.17 12.35 35.02
N MET A 325 9.92 12.67 35.31
CA MET A 325 9.14 13.69 34.62
C MET A 325 8.59 14.68 35.61
N THR A 326 8.69 15.95 35.28
CA THR A 326 8.13 17.04 36.07
C THR A 326 6.77 17.40 35.48
N VAL A 327 5.70 17.20 36.24
CA VAL A 327 4.34 17.50 35.79
C VAL A 327 3.81 18.77 36.46
N ASP A 328 2.97 19.50 35.73
CA ASP A 328 2.29 20.68 36.23
C ASP A 328 1.39 20.31 37.42
N PRO A 329 1.41 21.06 38.53
CA PRO A 329 0.54 20.81 39.70
C PRO A 329 -0.95 20.68 39.39
N SER A 330 -1.44 21.30 38.31
CA SER A 330 -2.84 21.25 37.87
C SER A 330 -3.27 19.88 37.33
N VAL A 331 -2.34 19.07 36.79
CA VAL A 331 -2.64 17.73 36.26
C VAL A 331 -2.34 16.60 37.24
N VAL A 332 -1.73 16.90 38.39
CA VAL A 332 -1.46 15.92 39.46
C VAL A 332 -2.72 15.14 39.89
N PRO A 333 -3.93 15.75 40.01
CA PRO A 333 -5.15 15.00 40.34
C PRO A 333 -5.55 13.94 39.31
N LEU A 334 -5.00 13.99 38.09
CA LEU A 334 -5.20 13.02 37.01
C LEU A 334 -4.22 11.85 37.08
N MET A 335 -3.21 11.90 37.96
CA MET A 335 -2.20 10.84 38.13
C MET A 335 -2.74 9.76 39.09
N ARG A 336 -3.44 8.77 38.54
CA ARG A 336 -4.15 7.71 39.30
C ARG A 336 -3.75 6.31 38.85
N GLU A 337 -4.21 5.29 39.57
CA GLU A 337 -3.90 3.89 39.32
C GLU A 337 -4.15 3.45 37.86
N ASN A 338 -5.28 3.84 37.25
CA ASN A 338 -5.61 3.50 35.86
C ASN A 338 -5.19 4.55 34.82
N THR A 339 -4.46 5.58 35.23
CA THR A 339 -3.90 6.57 34.31
C THR A 339 -2.78 5.94 33.48
N ARG A 340 -2.81 6.20 32.17
CA ARG A 340 -1.80 5.71 31.23
C ARG A 340 -0.99 6.86 30.66
N ILE A 341 0.29 6.60 30.46
CA ILE A 341 1.19 7.49 29.75
C ILE A 341 1.68 6.73 28.53
N GLU A 342 1.33 7.20 27.35
CA GLU A 342 1.57 6.51 26.09
C GLU A 342 2.66 7.25 25.30
N LEU A 343 3.61 6.51 24.75
CA LEU A 343 4.63 7.09 23.87
C LEU A 343 4.09 7.21 22.46
N ARG A 344 3.86 8.45 22.00
CA ARG A 344 3.40 8.75 20.65
C ARG A 344 4.60 9.07 19.75
N ASN A 345 4.67 8.35 18.64
CA ASN A 345 5.61 8.64 17.58
C ASN A 345 4.93 9.54 16.55
N PRO A 346 5.61 10.58 16.05
CA PRO A 346 5.05 11.41 14.99
C PRO A 346 4.98 10.58 13.70
N LYS A 347 3.79 10.52 13.10
CA LYS A 347 3.56 9.80 11.84
C LYS A 347 3.27 10.84 10.76
N LEU A 348 3.97 10.74 9.63
CA LEU A 348 3.66 11.54 8.45
C LEU A 348 2.44 10.89 7.77
N SER A 349 1.30 11.60 7.76
CA SER A 349 0.14 11.23 6.96
C SER A 349 0.07 12.13 5.73
N LEU A 350 -0.38 11.60 4.60
CA LEU A 350 -0.65 12.41 3.41
C LEU A 350 -1.88 13.32 3.57
N SER A 351 -2.78 13.00 4.51
CA SER A 351 -3.94 13.84 4.83
C SER A 351 -3.57 15.05 5.70
N ASP A 352 -2.56 14.89 6.57
CA ASP A 352 -2.12 15.90 7.52
C ASP A 352 -0.60 16.05 7.45
N ALA A 353 -0.15 16.91 6.53
CA ALA A 353 1.25 17.29 6.38
C ALA A 353 1.72 18.25 7.49
N ASN A 354 1.41 17.94 8.76
CA ASN A 354 1.84 18.74 9.89
C ASN A 354 3.30 18.44 10.23
N ILE A 355 4.20 19.05 9.45
CA ILE A 355 5.66 18.92 9.58
C ILE A 355 6.13 19.28 11.00
N SER A 356 5.44 20.19 11.71
CA SER A 356 5.80 20.60 13.07
C SER A 356 5.84 19.41 14.05
N SER A 357 4.94 18.44 13.89
CA SER A 357 4.90 17.20 14.71
C SER A 357 6.10 16.28 14.49
N LEU A 358 6.67 16.28 13.27
CA LEU A 358 7.88 15.53 12.96
C LEU A 358 9.13 16.15 13.59
N LEU A 359 9.09 17.45 13.89
CA LEU A 359 10.19 18.19 14.51
C LEU A 359 10.22 18.03 16.02
N THR A 360 9.06 17.96 16.67
CA THR A 360 8.96 17.72 18.12
C THR A 360 9.49 16.35 18.52
N GLY A 361 9.55 15.40 17.58
CA GLY A 361 9.98 14.04 17.85
C GLY A 361 8.91 13.26 18.62
N LYS A 362 9.34 12.26 19.40
CA LYS A 362 8.41 11.47 20.22
C LYS A 362 7.84 12.34 21.34
N THR A 363 6.56 12.17 21.66
CA THR A 363 5.90 12.85 22.78
C THR A 363 5.24 11.84 23.70
N PHE A 364 5.06 12.19 24.96
CA PHE A 364 4.22 11.42 25.87
C PHE A 364 2.78 11.97 25.80
N GLU A 365 1.77 11.10 25.75
CA GLU A 365 0.36 11.48 25.84
C GLU A 365 -0.22 10.94 27.15
N LEU A 366 -0.88 11.81 27.91
CA LEU A 366 -1.58 11.47 29.14
C LEU A 366 -3.01 11.03 28.85
N VAL A 367 -3.35 9.82 29.28
CA VAL A 367 -4.73 9.30 29.26
C VAL A 367 -5.19 9.07 30.70
N PRO A 368 -6.02 9.97 31.27
CA PRO A 368 -6.49 9.85 32.64
C PRO A 368 -7.31 8.58 32.88
N GLY A 369 -7.19 8.02 34.08
CA GLY A 369 -8.05 6.95 34.55
C GLY A 369 -8.44 7.15 36.02
N ASP A 370 -9.32 6.30 36.51
CA ASP A 370 -9.78 6.33 37.91
C ASP A 370 -8.86 5.54 38.85
N GLY A 371 -9.09 5.65 40.16
CA GLY A 371 -8.37 4.89 41.19
C GLY A 371 -7.54 5.76 42.14
N GLU A 372 -6.71 5.09 42.94
CA GLU A 372 -5.86 5.76 43.95
C GLU A 372 -4.74 6.60 43.30
N PRO A 373 -4.32 7.71 43.92
CA PRO A 373 -3.21 8.53 43.41
C PRO A 373 -1.91 7.73 43.26
N ARG A 374 -1.20 7.91 42.14
CA ARG A 374 0.03 7.18 41.83
C ARG A 374 1.10 8.13 41.26
N SER A 375 2.36 7.87 41.59
CA SER A 375 3.52 8.68 41.16
C SER A 375 4.56 7.91 40.33
N GLU A 376 4.26 6.66 39.97
CA GLU A 376 5.14 5.81 39.17
C GLU A 376 4.33 5.11 38.07
N PHE A 377 4.71 5.27 36.80
CA PHE A 377 3.97 4.76 35.65
C PHE A 377 4.86 3.97 34.69
N VAL A 378 4.28 2.96 34.05
CA VAL A 378 4.93 2.23 32.96
C VAL A 378 4.46 2.82 31.65
N VAL A 379 5.39 3.28 30.82
CA VAL A 379 5.08 3.85 29.52
C VAL A 379 4.89 2.74 28.50
N VAL A 380 3.76 2.77 27.81
CA VAL A 380 3.45 1.82 26.73
C VAL A 380 3.74 2.46 25.37
N PRO A 381 4.37 1.75 24.42
CA PRO A 381 4.44 2.20 23.03
C PRO A 381 3.02 2.42 22.47
N GLY A 382 2.77 3.53 21.77
CA GLY A 382 1.43 3.86 21.27
C GLY A 382 0.78 2.78 20.39
N GLU A 383 1.56 1.95 19.71
CA GLU A 383 1.04 0.82 18.91
C GLU A 383 0.50 -0.32 19.77
N LYS A 384 1.00 -0.46 21.00
CA LYS A 384 0.54 -1.45 21.97
C LYS A 384 -0.48 -0.90 22.96
N ALA A 385 -0.75 0.41 22.94
CA ALA A 385 -1.68 1.06 23.86
C ALA A 385 -3.07 0.40 23.87
N LEU A 386 -3.60 0.06 22.68
CA LEU A 386 -4.92 -0.56 22.54
C LEU A 386 -5.02 -1.95 23.20
N LEU A 387 -3.90 -2.66 23.43
CA LEU A 387 -3.91 -3.94 24.18
C LEU A 387 -4.21 -3.75 25.67
N HIS A 388 -3.95 -2.56 26.20
CA HIS A 388 -4.10 -2.24 27.61
C HIS A 388 -5.43 -1.52 27.92
N GLU A 389 -6.26 -1.27 26.91
CA GLU A 389 -7.62 -0.80 27.12
C GLU A 389 -8.52 -1.90 27.68
N ALA A 390 -9.33 -1.54 28.67
CA ALA A 390 -10.33 -2.45 29.22
C ALA A 390 -11.33 -2.84 28.13
N ASN A 391 -11.63 -4.14 28.02
CA ASN A 391 -12.55 -4.74 27.04
C ASN A 391 -12.13 -4.66 25.56
N ALA A 392 -10.89 -4.27 25.24
CA ALA A 392 -10.38 -4.40 23.88
C ALA A 392 -10.43 -5.87 23.41
N LEU A 393 -10.77 -6.08 22.14
CA LEU A 393 -10.85 -7.41 21.55
C LEU A 393 -9.57 -7.70 20.78
N THR A 394 -8.81 -8.70 21.24
CA THR A 394 -7.57 -9.13 20.61
C THR A 394 -7.78 -10.42 19.81
N LEU A 395 -7.28 -10.46 18.58
CA LEU A 395 -7.38 -11.61 17.68
C LEU A 395 -6.03 -11.92 17.05
N THR A 396 -5.76 -13.21 16.81
CA THR A 396 -4.60 -13.65 16.03
C THR A 396 -5.04 -13.94 14.60
N LEU A 397 -4.41 -13.30 13.61
CA LEU A 397 -4.63 -13.57 12.20
C LEU A 397 -3.42 -14.32 11.62
N THR A 398 -3.64 -15.39 10.86
CA THR A 398 -2.56 -16.19 10.23
C THR A 398 -2.58 -16.03 8.72
N ALA A 399 -1.39 -15.85 8.13
CA ALA A 399 -1.17 -15.66 6.71
C ALA A 399 0.05 -16.46 6.22
N PRO A 400 0.09 -16.87 4.94
CA PRO A 400 1.30 -17.47 4.36
C PRO A 400 2.45 -16.46 4.20
N GLU A 401 2.14 -15.16 4.08
CA GLU A 401 3.12 -14.08 3.91
C GLU A 401 2.69 -12.81 4.65
N SER A 402 3.56 -11.78 4.68
CA SER A 402 3.26 -10.54 5.40
C SER A 402 2.30 -9.61 4.65
N TYR A 403 2.14 -9.78 3.34
CA TYR A 403 1.32 -8.90 2.49
C TYR A 403 1.67 -7.41 2.52
N GLY A 404 2.86 -7.03 3.01
CA GLY A 404 3.23 -5.62 3.24
C GLY A 404 2.49 -4.96 4.41
N ILE A 405 1.86 -5.76 5.29
CA ILE A 405 1.21 -5.26 6.50
C ILE A 405 2.24 -5.04 7.60
N GLU A 406 2.23 -3.83 8.18
CA GLU A 406 3.10 -3.41 9.27
C GLU A 406 2.31 -3.17 10.57
N PRO A 407 2.93 -3.31 11.75
CA PRO A 407 2.34 -2.84 13.01
C PRO A 407 1.89 -1.38 12.92
N GLY A 408 0.77 -1.07 13.56
CA GLY A 408 0.13 0.26 13.55
C GLY A 408 -0.81 0.53 12.38
N GLN A 409 -0.86 -0.32 11.35
CA GLN A 409 -1.84 -0.17 10.24
C GLN A 409 -3.28 -0.43 10.71
N PRO A 410 -4.29 0.21 10.08
CA PRO A 410 -5.67 0.17 10.55
C PRO A 410 -6.38 -1.18 10.28
N LEU A 411 -7.34 -1.53 11.13
CA LEU A 411 -8.42 -2.46 10.77
C LEU A 411 -9.64 -1.66 10.34
N ILE A 412 -10.12 -1.96 9.13
CA ILE A 412 -11.18 -1.20 8.46
C ILE A 412 -12.43 -2.08 8.32
N LEU A 413 -13.58 -1.56 8.73
CA LEU A 413 -14.89 -2.17 8.52
C LEU A 413 -15.79 -1.13 7.86
N HIS A 414 -16.37 -1.46 6.70
CA HIS A 414 -17.20 -0.55 5.90
C HIS A 414 -16.56 0.83 5.63
N GLY A 415 -15.23 0.89 5.46
CA GLY A 415 -14.48 2.14 5.21
C GLY A 415 -14.14 2.94 6.47
N VAL A 416 -14.48 2.44 7.66
CA VAL A 416 -14.19 3.09 8.96
C VAL A 416 -13.12 2.31 9.72
N LYS A 417 -12.14 3.01 10.29
CA LYS A 417 -11.15 2.41 11.20
C LYS A 417 -11.83 2.01 12.51
N ILE A 418 -11.74 0.73 12.86
CA ILE A 418 -12.31 0.18 14.11
C ILE A 418 -11.27 -0.46 15.03
N GLY A 419 -10.01 -0.49 14.59
CA GLY A 419 -8.92 -1.11 15.32
C GLY A 419 -7.59 -0.92 14.62
N GLN A 420 -6.56 -1.66 15.06
CA GLN A 420 -5.23 -1.61 14.49
C GLN A 420 -4.48 -2.94 14.61
N VAL A 421 -3.53 -3.14 13.70
CA VAL A 421 -2.53 -4.21 13.79
C VAL A 421 -1.55 -3.84 14.89
N ILE A 422 -1.34 -4.73 15.86
CA ILE A 422 -0.49 -4.47 17.02
C ILE A 422 0.89 -5.08 16.85
N GLU A 423 0.96 -6.33 16.40
CA GLU A 423 2.21 -7.05 16.22
C GLU A 423 2.18 -7.92 14.98
N ARG A 424 3.36 -8.14 14.41
CA ARG A 424 3.62 -9.09 13.33
C ARG A 424 4.76 -10.00 13.74
N ASN A 425 4.50 -11.31 13.77
CA ASN A 425 5.47 -12.34 14.12
C ASN A 425 5.64 -13.33 12.98
N LEU A 426 6.89 -13.58 12.58
CA LEU A 426 7.24 -14.57 11.57
C LEU A 426 7.43 -15.95 12.22
N SER A 427 6.89 -16.99 11.59
CA SER A 427 7.03 -18.39 11.99
C SER A 427 7.40 -19.26 10.79
N SER A 428 7.76 -20.52 11.02
CA SER A 428 8.04 -21.48 9.94
C SER A 428 6.82 -21.82 9.07
N LYS A 429 5.59 -21.52 9.53
CA LYS A 429 4.33 -21.76 8.79
C LYS A 429 3.83 -20.54 8.02
N GLY A 430 4.50 -19.39 8.15
CA GLY A 430 4.05 -18.11 7.62
C GLY A 430 4.07 -17.01 8.68
N VAL A 431 3.23 -15.99 8.49
CA VAL A 431 3.16 -14.79 9.34
C VAL A 431 1.91 -14.85 10.22
N SER A 432 2.06 -14.44 11.48
CA SER A 432 0.95 -14.23 12.41
C SER A 432 0.87 -12.77 12.82
N PHE A 433 -0.33 -12.22 12.82
CA PHE A 433 -0.61 -10.85 13.22
C PHE A 433 -1.44 -10.86 14.49
N THR A 434 -1.09 -10.05 15.46
CA THR A 434 -1.96 -9.72 16.59
C THR A 434 -2.67 -8.44 16.24
N VAL A 435 -4.01 -8.46 16.19
CA VAL A 435 -4.83 -7.28 15.95
C VAL A 435 -5.66 -6.97 17.19
N ALA A 436 -5.93 -5.68 17.41
CA ALA A 436 -6.85 -5.25 18.46
C ALA A 436 -7.96 -4.37 17.87
N ILE A 437 -9.18 -4.62 18.33
CA ILE A 437 -10.39 -3.90 17.96
C ILE A 437 -10.86 -3.12 19.19
N GLU A 438 -11.25 -1.86 18.97
CA GLU A 438 -11.71 -0.96 20.02
C GLU A 438 -12.94 -1.52 20.77
N PRO A 439 -13.08 -1.26 22.08
CA PRO A 439 -14.19 -1.79 22.87
C PRO A 439 -15.58 -1.48 22.30
N GLN A 440 -15.76 -0.26 21.76
CA GLN A 440 -17.02 0.20 21.15
C GLN A 440 -17.39 -0.54 19.85
N HIS A 441 -16.42 -1.14 19.16
CA HIS A 441 -16.62 -1.84 17.89
C HIS A 441 -16.56 -3.37 18.04
N ARG A 442 -16.38 -3.87 19.27
CA ARG A 442 -16.22 -5.30 19.57
C ARG A 442 -17.35 -6.17 19.01
N ASP A 443 -18.59 -5.71 19.10
CA ASP A 443 -19.78 -6.47 18.71
C ASP A 443 -20.01 -6.53 17.19
N LEU A 444 -19.26 -5.74 16.41
CA LEU A 444 -19.34 -5.74 14.95
C LEU A 444 -18.58 -6.91 14.31
N VAL A 445 -17.76 -7.61 15.08
CA VAL A 445 -16.99 -8.77 14.62
C VAL A 445 -17.56 -10.05 15.25
N GLN A 446 -17.91 -11.00 14.39
CA GLN A 446 -18.49 -12.29 14.77
C GLN A 446 -17.62 -13.49 14.35
N GLY A 447 -17.99 -14.69 14.79
CA GLY A 447 -17.24 -15.95 14.58
C GLY A 447 -16.93 -16.33 13.13
N ASP A 448 -17.76 -15.87 12.19
CA ASP A 448 -17.67 -16.12 10.74
C ASP A 448 -17.05 -14.96 9.94
N SER A 449 -16.63 -13.87 10.61
CA SER A 449 -15.98 -12.73 9.96
C SER A 449 -14.73 -13.14 9.17
N LYS A 450 -14.47 -12.43 8.07
CA LYS A 450 -13.30 -12.64 7.21
C LYS A 450 -12.39 -11.43 7.25
N PHE A 451 -11.08 -11.67 7.19
CA PHE A 451 -10.05 -10.64 7.23
C PHE A 451 -9.31 -10.63 5.90
N VAL A 452 -9.28 -9.49 5.24
CA VAL A 452 -8.76 -9.34 3.88
C VAL A 452 -7.68 -8.28 3.88
N VAL A 453 -6.57 -8.55 3.19
CA VAL A 453 -5.49 -7.58 3.00
C VAL A 453 -6.00 -6.35 2.25
N ASN A 454 -5.62 -5.16 2.73
CA ASN A 454 -5.92 -3.88 2.09
C ASN A 454 -4.64 -3.12 1.64
N SER A 455 -3.45 -3.70 1.84
CA SER A 455 -2.15 -3.06 1.55
C SER A 455 -1.63 -3.29 0.12
N ARG A 456 -2.40 -3.96 -0.77
CA ARG A 456 -2.00 -4.25 -2.15
C ARG A 456 -3.01 -3.68 -3.14
N VAL A 457 -2.50 -3.20 -4.27
CA VAL A 457 -3.32 -2.83 -5.44
C VAL A 457 -3.28 -3.99 -6.43
N ASP A 458 -4.44 -4.52 -6.78
CA ASP A 458 -4.59 -5.51 -7.84
C ASP A 458 -5.35 -4.86 -9.02
N VAL A 459 -4.71 -4.78 -10.18
CA VAL A 459 -5.29 -4.16 -11.38
C VAL A 459 -5.52 -5.26 -12.40
N LYS A 460 -6.79 -5.62 -12.59
CA LYS A 460 -7.19 -6.55 -13.65
C LYS A 460 -7.53 -5.73 -14.90
N VAL A 461 -6.69 -5.86 -15.92
CA VAL A 461 -6.90 -5.20 -17.22
C VAL A 461 -7.57 -6.20 -18.16
N GLY A 462 -8.82 -5.93 -18.52
CA GLY A 462 -9.59 -6.66 -19.54
C GLY A 462 -9.98 -5.78 -20.72
N LEU A 463 -10.47 -6.38 -21.80
CA LEU A 463 -11.01 -5.62 -22.95
C LEU A 463 -12.35 -4.94 -22.64
N ASP A 464 -13.11 -5.45 -21.66
CA ASP A 464 -14.40 -4.90 -21.23
C ASP A 464 -14.26 -3.84 -20.11
N GLY A 465 -13.03 -3.57 -19.65
CA GLY A 465 -12.74 -2.56 -18.64
C GLY A 465 -11.48 -2.82 -17.83
N VAL A 466 -11.07 -1.81 -17.06
CA VAL A 466 -10.03 -1.93 -16.04
C VAL A 466 -10.71 -2.01 -14.69
N GLU A 467 -10.58 -3.14 -14.01
CA GLU A 467 -11.07 -3.31 -12.66
C GLU A 467 -9.92 -3.12 -11.66
N PHE A 468 -10.07 -2.12 -10.80
CA PHE A 468 -9.19 -1.91 -9.66
C PHE A 468 -9.75 -2.70 -8.48
N LEU A 469 -9.16 -3.86 -8.21
CA LEU A 469 -9.48 -4.69 -7.06
C LEU A 469 -8.54 -4.30 -5.91
N GLY A 470 -9.08 -3.62 -4.91
CA GLY A 470 -8.32 -3.26 -3.72
C GLY A 470 -8.81 -2.00 -3.03
N ALA A 471 -7.95 -1.49 -2.16
CA ALA A 471 -8.07 -0.24 -1.45
C ALA A 471 -8.18 0.97 -2.40
N SER A 472 -8.97 1.98 -2.03
CA SER A 472 -8.83 3.31 -2.63
C SER A 472 -7.40 3.85 -2.48
N ALA A 473 -7.00 4.87 -3.25
CA ALA A 473 -5.64 5.40 -3.18
C ALA A 473 -5.22 5.80 -1.75
N SER A 474 -6.14 6.39 -0.97
CA SER A 474 -5.92 6.71 0.45
C SER A 474 -5.77 5.46 1.31
N GLU A 475 -6.67 4.50 1.15
CA GLU A 475 -6.64 3.23 1.89
C GLU A 475 -5.40 2.37 1.55
N TRP A 476 -4.85 2.49 0.33
CA TRP A 476 -3.63 1.76 -0.06
C TRP A 476 -2.41 2.30 0.68
N ILE A 477 -2.33 3.62 0.83
CA ILE A 477 -1.23 4.30 1.53
C ILE A 477 -1.30 4.00 3.03
N ASP A 478 -2.50 4.04 3.60
CA ASP A 478 -2.72 3.65 5.00
C ASP A 478 -2.52 2.13 5.21
N GLY A 479 -2.83 1.34 4.18
CA GLY A 479 -2.77 -0.11 4.16
C GLY A 479 -3.73 -0.76 5.15
N GLY A 480 -3.32 -1.91 5.67
CA GLY A 480 -4.00 -2.60 6.77
C GLY A 480 -4.91 -3.74 6.34
N ILE A 481 -5.95 -3.99 7.14
CA ILE A 481 -6.78 -5.18 7.04
C ILE A 481 -8.25 -4.78 7.01
N ARG A 482 -8.94 -5.17 5.94
CA ARG A 482 -10.38 -5.02 5.78
C ARG A 482 -11.11 -6.20 6.41
N ILE A 483 -12.15 -5.91 7.18
CA ILE A 483 -13.05 -6.90 7.77
C ILE A 483 -14.30 -7.02 6.90
N LEU A 484 -14.63 -8.24 6.50
CA LEU A 484 -15.97 -8.60 6.03
C LEU A 484 -16.75 -9.09 7.26
N PRO A 485 -17.79 -8.36 7.70
CA PRO A 485 -18.50 -8.71 8.91
C PRO A 485 -19.21 -10.06 8.74
N GLY A 486 -19.18 -10.83 9.82
CA GLY A 486 -19.94 -12.05 9.96
C GLY A 486 -21.41 -11.83 10.32
N THR A 487 -22.22 -12.87 10.22
CA THR A 487 -23.66 -12.85 10.58
C THR A 487 -23.99 -13.66 11.82
N SER A 488 -23.17 -14.66 12.16
CA SER A 488 -23.37 -15.47 13.37
C SER A 488 -22.11 -16.27 13.75
N GLY A 489 -21.95 -16.54 15.05
CA GLY A 489 -21.00 -17.55 15.54
C GLY A 489 -20.11 -17.06 16.69
N LYS A 490 -19.62 -18.01 17.49
CA LYS A 490 -18.70 -17.72 18.59
C LYS A 490 -17.36 -17.23 18.04
N MET A 491 -16.80 -16.20 18.68
CA MET A 491 -15.48 -15.67 18.35
C MET A 491 -14.41 -16.75 18.46
N LYS A 492 -13.57 -16.83 17.44
CA LYS A 492 -12.41 -17.74 17.41
C LYS A 492 -11.19 -17.01 17.96
N SER A 493 -10.24 -17.77 18.51
CA SER A 493 -8.94 -17.23 18.91
C SER A 493 -8.05 -16.90 17.70
N THR A 494 -8.32 -17.54 16.55
CA THR A 494 -7.48 -17.44 15.37
C THR A 494 -8.31 -17.41 14.09
N TYR A 495 -7.93 -16.51 13.16
CA TYR A 495 -8.57 -16.37 11.86
C TYR A 495 -7.55 -16.39 10.72
N PRO A 496 -7.91 -16.90 9.53
CA PRO A 496 -7.11 -16.71 8.33
C PRO A 496 -7.18 -15.27 7.84
N LEU A 497 -6.04 -14.74 7.37
CA LEU A 497 -5.95 -13.50 6.61
C LEU A 497 -5.85 -13.82 5.12
N TYR A 498 -6.85 -13.40 4.34
CA TYR A 498 -6.95 -13.66 2.90
C TYR A 498 -6.24 -12.58 2.09
N ALA A 499 -5.56 -12.98 1.02
CA ALA A 499 -4.77 -12.07 0.19
C ALA A 499 -5.61 -11.02 -0.55
N ASN A 500 -6.88 -11.31 -0.87
CA ASN A 500 -7.80 -10.41 -1.54
C ASN A 500 -9.27 -10.81 -1.27
N LEU A 501 -10.21 -9.98 -1.76
CA LEU A 501 -11.64 -10.15 -1.53
C LEU A 501 -12.20 -11.46 -2.10
N GLU A 502 -11.78 -11.82 -3.31
CA GLU A 502 -12.21 -13.04 -4.02
C GLU A 502 -11.87 -14.29 -3.22
N LYS A 503 -10.61 -14.41 -2.74
CA LYS A 503 -10.16 -15.52 -1.90
C LYS A 503 -10.91 -15.63 -0.57
N ALA A 504 -11.31 -14.50 0.01
CA ALA A 504 -12.10 -14.48 1.24
C ALA A 504 -13.52 -15.03 1.04
N LEU A 505 -14.15 -14.67 -0.09
CA LEU A 505 -15.47 -15.18 -0.49
C LEU A 505 -15.43 -16.68 -0.82
N GLU A 506 -14.36 -17.14 -1.47
CA GLU A 506 -14.14 -18.57 -1.75
C GLU A 506 -13.68 -19.39 -0.55
N ASN A 507 -13.35 -18.72 0.56
CA ASN A 507 -12.77 -19.33 1.75
C ASN A 507 -11.47 -20.11 1.43
N SER A 508 -10.66 -19.61 0.48
CA SER A 508 -9.41 -20.23 0.03
C SER A 508 -8.19 -19.41 0.45
N LEU A 509 -7.22 -20.07 1.07
CA LEU A 509 -5.91 -19.49 1.38
C LEU A 509 -4.87 -19.75 0.28
N SER A 510 -5.20 -20.62 -0.69
CA SER A 510 -4.28 -21.01 -1.75
C SER A 510 -4.28 -19.99 -2.89
N ASP A 511 -3.18 -19.89 -3.62
CA ASP A 511 -3.12 -19.17 -4.89
C ASP A 511 -3.88 -19.88 -6.02
N LEU A 512 -4.13 -21.18 -5.86
CA LEU A 512 -4.90 -21.95 -6.83
C LEU A 512 -6.35 -22.10 -6.35
N PRO A 513 -7.34 -21.85 -7.22
CA PRO A 513 -8.75 -22.16 -6.95
C PRO A 513 -8.93 -23.64 -6.58
N THR A 514 -9.99 -23.94 -5.83
CA THR A 514 -10.25 -25.33 -5.42
C THR A 514 -10.72 -26.18 -6.61
N THR A 515 -10.04 -27.29 -6.88
CA THR A 515 -10.46 -28.27 -7.90
C THR A 515 -11.83 -28.85 -7.55
N THR A 516 -12.81 -28.60 -8.41
CA THR A 516 -14.18 -29.15 -8.28
C THR A 516 -14.28 -30.53 -8.93
N LEU A 517 -13.58 -30.73 -10.05
CA LEU A 517 -13.64 -31.93 -10.89
C LEU A 517 -12.33 -32.09 -11.66
N THR A 518 -11.91 -33.34 -11.91
CA THR A 518 -10.84 -33.67 -12.86
C THR A 518 -11.43 -34.40 -14.06
N LEU A 519 -11.15 -33.90 -15.27
CA LEU A 519 -11.43 -34.57 -16.54
C LEU A 519 -10.20 -35.32 -17.06
N THR A 520 -10.43 -36.26 -17.96
CA THR A 520 -9.38 -36.99 -18.67
C THR A 520 -9.56 -36.85 -20.18
N ALA A 521 -8.49 -36.57 -20.92
CA ALA A 521 -8.50 -36.50 -22.39
C ALA A 521 -7.35 -37.34 -22.97
N GLU A 522 -7.54 -38.04 -24.09
CA GLU A 522 -6.45 -38.79 -24.75
C GLU A 522 -5.47 -37.85 -25.47
N THR A 523 -6.02 -36.87 -26.18
CA THR A 523 -5.29 -35.75 -26.78
C THR A 523 -5.73 -34.47 -26.11
N LEU A 524 -4.82 -33.50 -25.96
CA LEU A 524 -5.18 -32.21 -25.39
C LEU A 524 -5.79 -31.33 -26.50
N PRO A 525 -7.10 -31.03 -26.48
CA PRO A 525 -7.68 -30.03 -27.37
C PRO A 525 -7.14 -28.63 -26.99
N ASP A 526 -7.45 -27.59 -27.78
CA ASP A 526 -7.02 -26.19 -27.55
C ASP A 526 -7.50 -25.63 -26.18
N VAL A 527 -6.93 -26.11 -25.08
CA VAL A 527 -7.33 -25.83 -23.70
C VAL A 527 -6.06 -25.85 -22.84
N GLN A 528 -5.96 -24.86 -21.97
CA GLN A 528 -4.81 -24.63 -21.08
C GLN A 528 -5.27 -24.11 -19.72
N ALA A 529 -4.33 -23.89 -18.79
CA ALA A 529 -4.65 -23.20 -17.55
C ALA A 529 -5.22 -21.80 -17.83
N GLY A 530 -6.34 -21.46 -17.20
CA GLY A 530 -7.10 -20.24 -17.42
C GLY A 530 -8.05 -20.27 -18.63
N SER A 531 -8.26 -21.42 -19.28
CA SER A 531 -9.39 -21.59 -20.21
C SER A 531 -10.71 -21.54 -19.44
N VAL A 532 -11.74 -20.95 -20.05
CA VAL A 532 -13.05 -20.82 -19.39
C VAL A 532 -13.85 -22.12 -19.45
N VAL A 533 -14.67 -22.35 -18.43
CA VAL A 533 -15.64 -23.44 -18.37
C VAL A 533 -17.04 -22.88 -18.60
N LEU A 534 -17.71 -23.42 -19.61
CA LEU A 534 -18.99 -22.94 -20.10
C LEU A 534 -20.09 -23.96 -19.80
N TYR A 535 -21.24 -23.47 -19.34
CA TYR A 535 -22.49 -24.23 -19.32
C TYR A 535 -23.46 -23.57 -20.28
N ARG A 536 -23.89 -24.29 -21.33
CA ARG A 536 -24.78 -23.73 -22.37
C ARG A 536 -24.30 -22.37 -22.92
N LYS A 537 -22.99 -22.27 -23.17
CA LYS A 537 -22.27 -21.06 -23.65
C LYS A 537 -22.16 -19.90 -22.63
N PHE A 538 -22.49 -20.12 -21.37
CA PHE A 538 -22.34 -19.16 -20.27
C PHE A 538 -21.16 -19.53 -19.37
N GLU A 539 -20.33 -18.57 -18.96
CA GLU A 539 -19.15 -18.81 -18.12
C GLU A 539 -19.51 -19.13 -16.67
N VAL A 540 -19.07 -20.28 -16.19
CA VAL A 540 -19.38 -20.78 -14.83
C VAL A 540 -18.15 -21.21 -14.04
N GLY A 541 -16.96 -21.16 -14.66
CA GLY A 541 -15.73 -21.63 -14.04
C GLY A 541 -14.52 -21.51 -14.95
N GLU A 542 -13.42 -22.11 -14.54
CA GLU A 542 -12.15 -22.09 -15.28
C GLU A 542 -11.35 -23.39 -15.13
N VAL A 543 -10.42 -23.61 -16.06
CA VAL A 543 -9.44 -24.69 -15.99
C VAL A 543 -8.27 -24.23 -15.14
N ILE A 544 -8.04 -24.93 -14.02
CA ILE A 544 -6.98 -24.58 -13.06
C ILE A 544 -5.64 -25.08 -13.58
N THR A 545 -5.58 -26.37 -13.94
CA THR A 545 -4.33 -27.04 -14.31
C THR A 545 -4.57 -28.12 -15.34
N VAL A 546 -3.59 -28.32 -16.24
CA VAL A 546 -3.54 -29.44 -17.18
C VAL A 546 -2.26 -30.23 -16.91
N ARG A 547 -2.38 -31.53 -16.66
CA ARG A 547 -1.26 -32.41 -16.28
C ARG A 547 -1.14 -33.56 -17.30
N PRO A 548 -0.06 -33.62 -18.10
CA PRO A 548 0.17 -34.74 -19.00
C PRO A 548 0.47 -36.03 -18.22
N ARG A 549 -0.05 -37.16 -18.69
CA ARG A 549 0.32 -38.53 -18.33
C ARG A 549 0.79 -39.27 -19.60
N ALA A 550 1.25 -40.50 -19.44
CA ALA A 550 1.83 -41.30 -20.53
C ALA A 550 0.95 -41.35 -21.80
N ASN A 551 -0.37 -41.54 -21.63
CA ASN A 551 -1.33 -41.70 -22.74
C ASN A 551 -2.57 -40.79 -22.63
N THR A 552 -2.63 -39.92 -21.62
CA THR A 552 -3.82 -39.07 -21.33
C THR A 552 -3.40 -37.78 -20.65
N PHE A 553 -4.31 -36.80 -20.57
CA PHE A 553 -4.18 -35.57 -19.81
C PHE A 553 -5.20 -35.56 -18.69
N ASP A 554 -4.78 -35.24 -17.46
CA ASP A 554 -5.68 -34.89 -16.36
C ASP A 554 -5.89 -33.37 -16.34
N ILE A 555 -7.15 -32.94 -16.40
CA ILE A 555 -7.52 -31.53 -16.50
C ILE A 555 -8.36 -31.18 -15.28
N ASP A 556 -7.85 -30.31 -14.41
CA ASP A 556 -8.52 -29.90 -13.18
C ASP A 556 -9.33 -28.63 -13.41
N LEU A 557 -10.60 -28.64 -13.05
CA LEU A 557 -11.55 -27.54 -13.27
C LEU A 557 -12.03 -26.98 -11.94
N HIS A 558 -12.15 -25.67 -11.90
CA HIS A 558 -12.86 -24.93 -10.88
C HIS A 558 -14.25 -24.55 -11.40
N ILE A 559 -15.31 -24.86 -10.64
CA ILE A 559 -16.65 -24.32 -10.88
C ILE A 559 -17.00 -23.44 -9.68
N LYS A 560 -17.42 -22.19 -9.96
CA LYS A 560 -17.76 -21.22 -8.91
C LYS A 560 -18.84 -21.82 -7.99
N PRO A 561 -18.78 -21.58 -6.65
CA PRO A 561 -19.68 -22.20 -5.69
C PRO A 561 -21.18 -22.11 -6.05
N GLU A 562 -21.61 -20.96 -6.56
CA GLU A 562 -22.98 -20.68 -7.00
C GLU A 562 -23.46 -21.57 -8.16
N TYR A 563 -22.56 -22.04 -9.04
CA TYR A 563 -22.90 -22.85 -10.22
C TYR A 563 -22.69 -24.35 -10.05
N ARG A 564 -22.17 -24.81 -8.89
CA ARG A 564 -21.89 -26.23 -8.66
C ARG A 564 -23.13 -27.13 -8.79
N HIS A 565 -24.32 -26.59 -8.55
CA HIS A 565 -25.59 -27.29 -8.70
C HIS A 565 -25.93 -27.69 -10.16
N LEU A 566 -25.28 -27.06 -11.16
CA LEU A 566 -25.45 -27.40 -12.58
C LEU A 566 -24.72 -28.70 -12.97
N LEU A 567 -23.76 -29.13 -12.15
CA LEU A 567 -22.96 -30.33 -12.35
C LEU A 567 -23.72 -31.56 -11.85
N THR A 568 -24.02 -32.50 -12.74
CA THR A 568 -24.74 -33.74 -12.40
C THR A 568 -23.92 -34.97 -12.80
N SER A 569 -24.42 -36.17 -12.50
CA SER A 569 -23.84 -37.43 -13.01
C SER A 569 -23.93 -37.56 -14.53
N ASN A 570 -24.87 -36.84 -15.15
CA ASN A 570 -25.17 -36.89 -16.58
C ASN A 570 -24.42 -35.82 -17.38
N SER A 571 -23.54 -35.05 -16.73
CA SER A 571 -22.74 -34.04 -17.41
C SER A 571 -21.71 -34.70 -18.34
N VAL A 572 -21.68 -34.22 -19.59
CA VAL A 572 -20.65 -34.52 -20.59
C VAL A 572 -19.88 -33.25 -20.91
N PHE A 573 -18.59 -33.37 -21.23
CA PHE A 573 -17.68 -32.26 -21.41
C PHE A 573 -17.05 -32.34 -22.78
N TRP A 574 -17.02 -31.25 -23.52
CA TRP A 574 -16.27 -31.17 -24.77
C TRP A 574 -15.44 -29.91 -24.81
N ALA A 575 -14.34 -29.96 -25.56
CA ALA A 575 -13.59 -28.76 -25.86
C ALA A 575 -14.29 -27.96 -26.96
N GLU A 576 -14.32 -26.65 -26.76
CA GLU A 576 -14.65 -25.68 -27.78
C GLU A 576 -13.36 -24.93 -28.11
N GLY A 577 -12.79 -25.21 -29.29
CA GLY A 577 -11.63 -24.48 -29.80
C GLY A 577 -11.93 -22.98 -29.99
N GLY A 578 -10.90 -22.23 -30.41
CA GLY A 578 -10.94 -20.78 -30.63
C GLY A 578 -11.95 -20.31 -31.69
N ALA A 579 -11.67 -19.21 -32.40
CA ALA A 579 -12.63 -18.63 -33.34
C ALA A 579 -13.08 -19.64 -34.41
N LYS A 580 -14.31 -20.16 -34.29
CA LYS A 580 -14.89 -21.07 -35.27
C LYS A 580 -15.38 -20.25 -36.47
N VAL A 581 -14.59 -20.26 -37.53
CA VAL A 581 -14.95 -19.63 -38.80
C VAL A 581 -15.82 -20.60 -39.58
N GLN A 582 -17.09 -20.25 -39.77
CA GLN A 582 -18.02 -21.05 -40.56
C GLN A 582 -18.28 -20.33 -41.88
N LEU A 583 -17.90 -20.98 -42.98
CA LEU A 583 -18.25 -20.56 -44.32
C LEU A 583 -19.60 -21.19 -44.68
N ASN A 584 -20.64 -20.37 -44.82
CA ASN A 584 -21.94 -20.81 -45.31
C ASN A 584 -22.23 -20.18 -46.69
N GLY A 585 -23.28 -20.64 -47.37
CA GLY A 585 -23.66 -20.13 -48.70
C GLY A 585 -24.01 -18.64 -48.75
N SER A 586 -24.12 -17.97 -47.60
CA SER A 586 -24.38 -16.54 -47.44
C SER A 586 -23.16 -15.71 -47.00
N GLY A 587 -22.00 -16.33 -46.76
CA GLY A 587 -20.75 -15.65 -46.42
C GLY A 587 -19.96 -16.26 -45.27
N LEU A 588 -18.97 -15.51 -44.80
CA LEU A 588 -18.13 -15.88 -43.65
C LEU A 588 -18.82 -15.43 -42.36
N THR A 589 -19.20 -16.38 -41.52
CA THR A 589 -19.69 -16.07 -40.16
C THR A 589 -18.61 -16.36 -39.14
N VAL A 590 -18.16 -15.33 -38.43
CA VAL A 590 -17.26 -15.44 -37.29
C VAL A 590 -18.13 -15.33 -36.04
N GLN A 591 -18.26 -16.41 -35.28
CA GLN A 591 -18.98 -16.38 -34.01
C GLN A 591 -18.18 -15.55 -33.00
N ALA A 592 -18.71 -14.38 -32.61
CA ALA A 592 -18.17 -13.55 -31.54
C ALA A 592 -18.09 -14.38 -30.25
N SER A 593 -16.88 -14.78 -29.89
CA SER A 593 -16.57 -15.57 -28.71
C SER A 593 -15.85 -14.64 -27.71
N PRO A 594 -16.05 -14.81 -26.38
CA PRO A 594 -15.23 -14.11 -25.40
C PRO A 594 -13.74 -14.25 -25.74
N LEU A 595 -12.93 -13.19 -25.60
CA LEU A 595 -11.51 -13.23 -26.02
C LEU A 595 -10.74 -14.36 -25.31
N SER A 596 -11.08 -14.66 -24.06
CA SER A 596 -10.53 -15.79 -23.31
C SER A 596 -10.72 -17.12 -24.05
N ARG A 597 -11.88 -17.34 -24.66
CA ARG A 597 -12.14 -18.48 -25.55
C ARG A 597 -11.36 -18.39 -26.85
N ALA A 598 -11.19 -17.20 -27.43
CA ALA A 598 -10.42 -17.05 -28.68
C ALA A 598 -8.91 -17.29 -28.50
N LEU A 599 -8.33 -16.94 -27.34
CA LEU A 599 -6.90 -17.06 -27.06
C LEU A 599 -6.53 -18.34 -26.30
N LYS A 600 -7.40 -18.82 -25.41
CA LYS A 600 -7.13 -19.94 -24.50
C LYS A 600 -8.07 -21.12 -24.71
N GLY A 601 -9.06 -21.01 -25.59
CA GLY A 601 -10.12 -22.01 -25.76
C GLY A 601 -11.03 -22.14 -24.55
N ALA A 602 -11.98 -23.08 -24.63
CA ALA A 602 -12.97 -23.30 -23.58
C ALA A 602 -13.31 -24.78 -23.43
N ILE A 603 -13.74 -25.18 -22.24
CA ILE A 603 -14.43 -26.45 -22.02
C ILE A 603 -15.91 -26.15 -21.82
N SER A 604 -16.77 -26.78 -22.60
CA SER A 604 -18.22 -26.64 -22.49
C SER A 604 -18.82 -27.93 -21.96
N PHE A 605 -19.89 -27.82 -21.18
CA PHE A 605 -20.61 -28.99 -20.69
C PHE A 605 -22.13 -28.80 -20.69
N ASP A 606 -22.84 -29.91 -20.80
CA ASP A 606 -24.29 -29.98 -20.64
C ASP A 606 -24.70 -31.33 -20.05
N ASN A 607 -25.93 -31.43 -19.59
CA ASN A 607 -26.49 -32.64 -18.99
C ASN A 607 -27.27 -33.42 -20.06
N LEU A 608 -26.76 -34.59 -20.46
CA LEU A 608 -27.39 -35.45 -21.48
C LEU A 608 -27.98 -36.71 -20.87
N SER A 609 -29.24 -37.00 -21.22
CA SER A 609 -29.93 -38.24 -20.85
C SER A 609 -29.19 -39.47 -21.40
N GLY A 610 -28.81 -40.40 -20.53
CA GLY A 610 -28.07 -41.62 -20.90
C GLY A 610 -26.54 -41.53 -20.79
N ALA A 611 -25.98 -40.35 -20.51
CA ALA A 611 -24.52 -40.18 -20.36
C ALA A 611 -23.90 -40.96 -19.18
N SER A 612 -24.73 -41.40 -18.22
CA SER A 612 -24.34 -42.26 -17.11
C SER A 612 -24.35 -43.76 -17.45
N ALA A 613 -24.95 -44.18 -18.58
CA ALA A 613 -25.09 -45.60 -18.93
C ALA A 613 -23.73 -46.28 -19.22
N SER A 614 -22.74 -45.49 -19.64
CA SER A 614 -21.40 -45.97 -19.97
C SER A 614 -20.38 -45.80 -18.84
N ARG A 615 -20.79 -45.32 -17.66
CA ARG A 615 -19.86 -44.91 -16.58
C ARG A 615 -20.06 -45.74 -15.30
N ARG A 616 -18.99 -46.33 -14.77
CA ARG A 616 -19.01 -46.96 -13.44
C ARG A 616 -18.78 -45.89 -12.37
N LYS A 617 -19.33 -46.10 -11.17
CA LYS A 617 -19.16 -45.18 -10.04
C LYS A 617 -17.68 -45.09 -9.65
N GLY A 618 -17.02 -43.97 -9.96
CA GLY A 618 -15.61 -43.72 -9.65
C GLY A 618 -14.73 -43.40 -10.87
N ASP A 619 -15.22 -43.62 -12.09
CA ASP A 619 -14.46 -43.26 -13.30
C ASP A 619 -14.34 -41.73 -13.46
N LYS A 620 -13.13 -41.27 -13.78
CA LYS A 620 -12.90 -39.86 -14.17
C LYS A 620 -13.71 -39.55 -15.43
N ARG A 621 -14.21 -38.31 -15.53
CA ARG A 621 -15.05 -37.91 -16.66
C ARG A 621 -14.18 -37.60 -17.87
N ILE A 622 -14.62 -37.99 -19.06
CA ILE A 622 -13.87 -37.77 -20.29
C ILE A 622 -14.17 -36.35 -20.84
N LEU A 623 -13.13 -35.68 -21.33
CA LEU A 623 -13.24 -34.49 -22.17
C LEU A 623 -13.21 -34.93 -23.64
N TYR A 624 -14.32 -34.74 -24.35
CA TYR A 624 -14.43 -35.04 -25.78
C TYR A 624 -13.85 -33.91 -26.64
N ALA A 625 -13.38 -34.24 -27.84
CA ALA A 625 -12.80 -33.25 -28.76
C ALA A 625 -13.83 -32.27 -29.34
N SER A 626 -15.12 -32.65 -29.37
CA SER A 626 -16.20 -31.83 -29.95
C SER A 626 -17.55 -32.08 -29.29
N GLU A 627 -18.50 -31.16 -29.46
CA GLU A 627 -19.88 -31.35 -29.02
C GLU A 627 -20.52 -32.58 -29.66
N THR A 628 -20.26 -32.81 -30.95
CA THR A 628 -20.82 -33.95 -31.69
C THR A 628 -20.33 -35.28 -31.15
N SER A 629 -19.05 -35.39 -30.74
CA SER A 629 -18.50 -36.59 -30.12
C SER A 629 -19.02 -36.77 -28.69
N ALA A 630 -19.19 -35.68 -27.92
CA ALA A 630 -19.80 -35.72 -26.59
C ALA A 630 -21.29 -36.11 -26.60
N ARG A 631 -22.03 -35.83 -27.68
CA ARG A 631 -23.43 -36.25 -27.86
C ARG A 631 -23.60 -37.67 -28.38
N ALA A 632 -22.53 -38.28 -28.87
CA ALA A 632 -22.53 -39.65 -29.40
C ALA A 632 -22.54 -40.73 -28.29
N VAL A 633 -23.30 -40.49 -27.22
CA VAL A 633 -23.48 -41.38 -26.06
C VAL A 633 -24.73 -42.25 -26.18
N GLY A 634 -25.37 -42.25 -27.35
CA GLY A 634 -26.53 -43.07 -27.66
C GLY A 634 -26.19 -44.53 -27.93
N GLY A 635 -27.14 -45.30 -28.48
CA GLY A 635 -26.91 -46.72 -28.70
C GLY A 635 -26.08 -46.98 -29.95
N GLN A 636 -24.97 -47.68 -29.77
CA GLN A 636 -24.05 -48.07 -30.83
C GLN A 636 -24.67 -49.12 -31.75
N ILE A 637 -24.40 -49.01 -33.04
CA ILE A 637 -24.70 -49.98 -34.09
C ILE A 637 -23.45 -50.20 -34.95
N THR A 638 -23.35 -51.35 -35.60
CA THR A 638 -22.29 -51.69 -36.54
C THR A 638 -22.88 -51.73 -37.95
N LEU A 639 -22.28 -50.97 -38.86
CA LEU A 639 -22.62 -50.97 -40.28
C LEU A 639 -21.51 -51.70 -41.04
N HIS A 640 -21.86 -52.75 -41.75
CA HIS A 640 -20.94 -53.51 -42.59
C HIS A 640 -21.02 -52.98 -44.02
N ALA A 641 -19.91 -52.48 -44.55
CA ALA A 641 -19.80 -51.94 -45.90
C ALA A 641 -18.71 -52.68 -46.68
N PHE A 642 -18.93 -52.90 -47.98
CA PHE A 642 -17.90 -53.46 -48.87
C PHE A 642 -16.82 -52.44 -49.24
N ASP A 643 -17.17 -51.16 -49.22
CA ASP A 643 -16.28 -50.04 -49.54
C ASP A 643 -16.52 -48.88 -48.56
N ALA A 644 -15.44 -48.20 -48.19
CA ALA A 644 -15.47 -47.01 -47.35
C ALA A 644 -15.12 -45.71 -48.11
N GLY A 645 -14.90 -45.76 -49.43
CA GLY A 645 -14.62 -44.57 -50.25
C GLY A 645 -15.70 -43.50 -50.16
N LYS A 646 -16.92 -43.87 -49.76
CA LYS A 646 -18.08 -42.96 -49.56
C LYS A 646 -18.40 -42.70 -48.08
N LEU A 647 -17.56 -43.17 -47.15
CA LEU A 647 -17.78 -43.08 -45.71
C LEU A 647 -16.71 -42.21 -45.04
N ALA A 648 -17.10 -41.53 -43.96
CA ALA A 648 -16.18 -40.74 -43.15
C ALA A 648 -16.57 -40.80 -41.66
N GLU A 649 -15.59 -40.69 -40.77
CA GLU A 649 -15.87 -40.46 -39.35
C GLU A 649 -16.61 -39.13 -39.17
N GLY A 650 -17.64 -39.13 -38.33
CA GLY A 650 -18.55 -37.98 -38.16
C GLY A 650 -19.64 -37.85 -39.24
N MET A 651 -19.67 -38.73 -40.25
CA MET A 651 -20.72 -38.70 -41.28
C MET A 651 -22.11 -38.87 -40.66
N PRO A 652 -23.08 -37.98 -40.94
CA PRO A 652 -24.39 -38.01 -40.31
C PRO A 652 -25.27 -39.14 -40.88
N ILE A 653 -26.07 -39.74 -40.00
CA ILE A 653 -27.16 -40.65 -40.34
C ILE A 653 -28.46 -39.85 -40.26
N ARG A 654 -29.17 -39.74 -41.37
CA ARG A 654 -30.38 -38.94 -41.53
C ARG A 654 -31.61 -39.78 -41.78
N TYR A 655 -32.71 -39.39 -41.12
CA TYR A 655 -34.05 -39.86 -41.46
C TYR A 655 -34.89 -38.65 -41.89
N LEU A 656 -35.45 -38.70 -43.11
CA LEU A 656 -36.25 -37.60 -43.67
C LEU A 656 -35.53 -36.24 -43.60
N GLY A 657 -34.20 -36.24 -43.75
CA GLY A 657 -33.37 -35.04 -43.68
C GLY A 657 -32.96 -34.58 -42.27
N ILE A 658 -33.40 -35.26 -41.21
CA ILE A 658 -33.04 -34.96 -39.81
C ILE A 658 -31.92 -35.87 -39.33
N ASP A 659 -30.86 -35.31 -38.73
CA ASP A 659 -29.76 -36.07 -38.14
C ASP A 659 -30.26 -36.87 -36.91
N ILE A 660 -30.14 -38.20 -36.97
CA ILE A 660 -30.55 -39.12 -35.92
C ILE A 660 -29.38 -39.93 -35.33
N GLY A 661 -28.19 -39.75 -35.88
CA GLY A 661 -26.97 -40.44 -35.49
C GLY A 661 -25.80 -40.05 -36.37
N GLN A 662 -24.65 -40.68 -36.15
CA GLN A 662 -23.44 -40.44 -36.94
C GLN A 662 -22.47 -41.62 -36.85
N ILE A 663 -21.58 -41.75 -37.83
CA ILE A 663 -20.43 -42.67 -37.78
C ILE A 663 -19.42 -42.15 -36.75
N GLN A 664 -18.94 -43.03 -35.88
CA GLN A 664 -17.87 -42.72 -34.92
C GLN A 664 -16.50 -43.15 -35.45
N THR A 665 -16.37 -44.41 -35.87
CA THR A 665 -15.09 -44.97 -36.32
C THR A 665 -15.27 -45.88 -37.54
N LEU A 666 -14.21 -45.99 -38.33
CA LEU A 666 -14.13 -46.92 -39.47
C LEU A 666 -12.98 -47.91 -39.25
N GLU A 667 -13.29 -49.21 -39.24
CA GLU A 667 -12.30 -50.28 -39.03
C GLU A 667 -12.27 -51.23 -40.24
N LEU A 668 -11.11 -51.37 -40.88
CA LEU A 668 -10.92 -52.32 -41.99
C LEU A 668 -10.70 -53.73 -41.45
N ILE A 669 -11.56 -54.68 -41.83
CA ILE A 669 -11.46 -56.08 -41.46
C ILE A 669 -10.98 -56.89 -42.67
N THR A 670 -9.66 -57.08 -42.76
CA THR A 670 -9.01 -57.78 -43.89
C THR A 670 -9.42 -59.25 -44.03
N ALA A 671 -9.83 -59.91 -42.94
CA ALA A 671 -10.27 -61.31 -42.99
C ALA A 671 -11.60 -61.52 -43.72
N ARG A 672 -12.44 -60.47 -43.85
CA ARG A 672 -13.78 -60.53 -44.45
C ARG A 672 -13.95 -59.61 -45.65
N ASN A 673 -12.89 -58.89 -46.04
CA ASN A 673 -12.94 -57.87 -47.10
C ASN A 673 -14.09 -56.86 -46.90
N GLU A 674 -14.29 -56.44 -45.65
CA GLU A 674 -15.34 -55.47 -45.28
C GLU A 674 -14.75 -54.34 -44.44
N VAL A 675 -15.42 -53.19 -44.47
CA VAL A 675 -15.21 -52.10 -43.52
C VAL A 675 -16.36 -52.10 -42.53
N GLN A 676 -16.02 -52.16 -41.25
CA GLN A 676 -16.98 -52.00 -40.16
C GLN A 676 -17.01 -50.55 -39.74
N ALA A 677 -18.11 -49.88 -40.03
CA ALA A 677 -18.39 -48.54 -39.57
C ALA A 677 -19.18 -48.62 -38.26
N LYS A 678 -18.54 -48.30 -37.14
CA LYS A 678 -19.22 -48.18 -35.85
C LYS A 678 -19.92 -46.83 -35.81
N ALA A 679 -21.24 -46.85 -35.68
CA ALA A 679 -22.06 -45.65 -35.64
C ALA A 679 -22.86 -45.58 -34.34
N VAL A 680 -23.26 -44.37 -33.95
CA VAL A 680 -24.14 -44.15 -32.81
C VAL A 680 -25.41 -43.48 -33.28
N LEU A 681 -26.55 -44.05 -32.88
CA LEU A 681 -27.85 -43.42 -32.97
C LEU A 681 -28.14 -42.66 -31.69
N TYR A 682 -28.67 -41.44 -31.78
CA TYR A 682 -28.99 -40.64 -30.60
C TYR A 682 -30.01 -41.36 -29.69
N PRO A 683 -29.96 -41.16 -28.36
CA PRO A 683 -30.79 -41.89 -27.39
C PRO A 683 -32.28 -41.89 -27.70
N GLU A 684 -32.82 -40.79 -28.24
CA GLU A 684 -34.21 -40.62 -28.63
C GLU A 684 -34.63 -41.46 -29.86
N TYR A 685 -33.69 -41.86 -30.71
CA TYR A 685 -33.96 -42.56 -31.98
C TYR A 685 -33.56 -44.04 -31.95
N VAL A 686 -32.67 -44.43 -31.04
CA VAL A 686 -32.11 -45.78 -30.99
C VAL A 686 -33.17 -46.90 -30.97
N GLN A 687 -34.24 -46.74 -30.17
CA GLN A 687 -35.30 -47.75 -30.02
C GLN A 687 -36.15 -47.91 -31.29
N THR A 688 -36.17 -46.90 -32.16
CA THR A 688 -36.96 -46.88 -33.40
C THR A 688 -36.16 -47.48 -34.55
N PHE A 689 -34.88 -47.11 -34.68
CA PHE A 689 -34.07 -47.46 -35.86
C PHE A 689 -33.16 -48.67 -35.67
N ALA A 690 -32.76 -49.02 -34.45
CA ALA A 690 -31.95 -50.22 -34.19
C ALA A 690 -32.82 -51.50 -34.16
N ARG A 691 -33.52 -51.79 -35.25
CA ARG A 691 -34.46 -52.90 -35.41
C ARG A 691 -34.18 -53.72 -36.66
N ALA A 692 -34.44 -55.02 -36.61
CA ALA A 692 -34.34 -55.88 -37.78
C ALA A 692 -35.28 -55.37 -38.89
N GLY A 693 -34.76 -55.34 -40.12
CA GLY A 693 -35.42 -54.77 -41.29
C GLY A 693 -35.09 -53.29 -41.55
N THR A 694 -34.37 -52.60 -40.65
CA THR A 694 -33.84 -51.25 -40.92
C THR A 694 -32.80 -51.32 -42.03
N ARG A 695 -32.88 -50.37 -42.96
CA ARG A 695 -31.94 -50.24 -44.08
C ARG A 695 -31.16 -48.96 -43.95
N PHE A 696 -29.86 -49.05 -44.12
CA PHE A 696 -28.97 -47.90 -44.16
C PHE A 696 -28.40 -47.82 -45.58
N SER A 697 -28.46 -46.64 -46.19
CA SER A 697 -27.96 -46.43 -47.54
C SER A 697 -27.18 -45.14 -47.66
N VAL A 698 -25.99 -45.19 -48.26
CA VAL A 698 -25.22 -43.97 -48.54
C VAL A 698 -25.87 -43.20 -49.68
N ILE A 699 -26.09 -41.91 -49.50
CA ILE A 699 -26.57 -41.01 -50.56
C ILE A 699 -25.38 -40.28 -51.15
N THR A 700 -25.21 -40.40 -52.48
CA THR A 700 -24.18 -39.74 -53.27
C THR A 700 -24.81 -38.82 -54.31
N PRO A 701 -24.11 -37.76 -54.75
CA PRO A 701 -24.67 -36.82 -55.71
C PRO A 701 -24.86 -37.49 -57.07
N GLN A 702 -26.03 -37.32 -57.67
CA GLN A 702 -26.31 -37.84 -59.01
C GLN A 702 -26.41 -36.69 -60.00
N ILE A 703 -25.44 -36.61 -60.91
CA ILE A 703 -25.38 -35.61 -61.97
C ILE A 703 -25.49 -36.34 -63.30
N SER A 704 -26.60 -36.13 -64.01
CA SER A 704 -26.85 -36.74 -65.32
C SER A 704 -27.53 -35.76 -66.26
N ALA A 705 -27.60 -36.11 -67.55
CA ALA A 705 -28.35 -35.32 -68.53
C ALA A 705 -29.87 -35.27 -68.25
N ALA A 706 -30.38 -36.14 -67.38
CA ALA A 706 -31.79 -36.19 -66.98
C ALA A 706 -32.12 -35.23 -65.82
N GLY A 707 -31.11 -34.66 -65.15
CA GLY A 707 -31.27 -33.83 -63.98
C GLY A 707 -30.18 -34.06 -62.93
N VAL A 708 -30.23 -33.23 -61.89
CA VAL A 708 -29.33 -33.27 -60.74
C VAL A 708 -30.14 -33.61 -59.49
N GLU A 709 -29.74 -34.67 -58.77
CA GLU A 709 -30.33 -35.08 -57.49
C GLU A 709 -29.25 -35.08 -56.41
N HIS A 710 -29.64 -34.74 -55.17
CA HIS A 710 -28.77 -34.76 -53.98
C HIS A 710 -27.50 -33.89 -54.09
N LEU A 711 -27.58 -32.69 -54.68
CA LEU A 711 -26.43 -31.78 -54.81
C LEU A 711 -25.79 -31.36 -53.48
N ASP A 712 -26.55 -31.37 -52.38
CA ASP A 712 -26.04 -31.13 -51.03
C ASP A 712 -24.99 -32.16 -50.59
N THR A 713 -25.07 -33.38 -51.14
CA THR A 713 -24.12 -34.46 -50.86
C THR A 713 -22.77 -34.32 -51.54
N ILE A 714 -22.58 -33.32 -52.43
CA ILE A 714 -21.26 -32.98 -52.99
C ILE A 714 -20.31 -32.50 -51.88
N LEU A 715 -20.83 -31.70 -50.94
CA LEU A 715 -20.04 -31.14 -49.84
C LEU A 715 -20.21 -31.94 -48.55
N GLN A 716 -21.40 -32.50 -48.31
CA GLN A 716 -21.69 -33.23 -47.08
C GLN A 716 -22.47 -34.52 -47.38
N PRO A 717 -21.78 -35.63 -47.69
CA PRO A 717 -22.44 -36.91 -47.88
C PRO A 717 -23.08 -37.37 -46.56
N TYR A 718 -24.18 -38.12 -46.65
CA TYR A 718 -24.89 -38.63 -45.48
C TYR A 718 -25.43 -40.05 -45.73
N ILE A 719 -25.73 -40.76 -44.64
CA ILE A 719 -26.41 -42.06 -44.70
C ILE A 719 -27.90 -41.83 -44.50
N ASN A 720 -28.73 -42.18 -45.49
CA ASN A 720 -30.16 -42.25 -45.29
C ASN A 720 -30.53 -43.56 -44.56
N VAL A 721 -31.54 -43.50 -43.71
CA VAL A 721 -32.04 -44.66 -42.97
C VAL A 721 -33.53 -44.87 -43.21
N GLU A 722 -33.95 -46.12 -43.37
CA GLU A 722 -35.37 -46.50 -43.40
C GLU A 722 -35.67 -47.47 -42.26
N PRO A 723 -36.65 -47.18 -41.37
CA PRO A 723 -36.87 -47.96 -40.16
C PRO A 723 -37.52 -49.32 -40.44
N GLY A 724 -36.98 -50.37 -39.81
CA GLY A 724 -37.59 -51.71 -39.76
C GLY A 724 -38.56 -51.89 -38.59
N ARG A 725 -39.44 -52.88 -38.69
CA ARG A 725 -40.42 -53.23 -37.63
C ARG A 725 -40.06 -54.49 -36.83
N GLY A 726 -38.87 -55.06 -37.02
CA GLY A 726 -38.44 -56.30 -36.37
C GLY A 726 -37.93 -56.13 -34.93
N ALA A 727 -37.35 -57.22 -34.40
CA ALA A 727 -36.71 -57.25 -33.08
C ALA A 727 -35.49 -56.30 -33.02
N ALA A 728 -35.06 -55.91 -31.82
CA ALA A 728 -33.88 -55.06 -31.66
C ALA A 728 -32.64 -55.71 -32.29
N ARG A 729 -31.93 -54.95 -33.12
CA ARG A 729 -30.74 -55.40 -33.85
C ARG A 729 -29.70 -54.29 -33.85
N ARG A 730 -28.43 -54.65 -33.71
CA ARG A 730 -27.30 -53.70 -33.67
C ARG A 730 -26.37 -53.79 -34.88
N ASP A 731 -26.40 -54.89 -35.61
CA ASP A 731 -25.55 -55.11 -36.78
C ASP A 731 -26.35 -55.03 -38.07
N PHE A 732 -25.92 -54.19 -39.00
CA PHE A 732 -26.62 -53.87 -40.25
C PHE A 732 -25.66 -53.86 -41.42
N GLU A 733 -26.17 -54.16 -42.60
CA GLU A 733 -25.42 -54.00 -43.86
C GLU A 733 -25.73 -52.63 -44.45
N LEU A 734 -24.70 -51.97 -44.98
CA LEU A 734 -24.82 -50.69 -45.64
C LEU A 734 -25.04 -50.89 -47.14
N GLN A 735 -26.19 -50.44 -47.63
CA GLN A 735 -26.61 -50.61 -49.02
C GLN A 735 -26.22 -49.40 -49.88
N GLU A 736 -26.07 -49.61 -51.18
CA GLU A 736 -26.08 -48.49 -52.14
C GLU A 736 -27.53 -48.10 -52.45
N ALA A 737 -27.83 -46.79 -52.41
CA ALA A 737 -29.18 -46.31 -52.68
C ALA A 737 -29.57 -46.57 -54.15
N THR A 738 -30.37 -47.62 -54.38
CA THR A 738 -31.09 -47.82 -55.65
C THR A 738 -32.42 -47.08 -55.56
N ILE A 739 -32.77 -46.32 -56.61
CA ILE A 739 -33.93 -45.43 -56.74
C ILE A 739 -35.25 -46.15 -56.39
N THR A 740 -35.56 -46.30 -55.10
CA THR A 740 -36.86 -46.77 -54.67
C THR A 740 -37.45 -45.69 -53.81
N ASP A 741 -38.11 -44.76 -54.48
CA ASP A 741 -38.94 -43.76 -53.83
C ASP A 741 -39.86 -44.45 -52.81
N SER A 742 -39.75 -44.03 -51.55
CA SER A 742 -40.51 -44.57 -50.42
C SER A 742 -42.02 -44.68 -50.68
N ARG A 743 -42.57 -43.87 -51.61
CA ARG A 743 -43.97 -43.93 -52.07
C ARG A 743 -44.41 -45.31 -52.60
N TYR A 744 -43.48 -46.14 -53.08
CA TYR A 744 -43.79 -47.43 -53.65
C TYR A 744 -43.61 -48.61 -52.68
N LEU A 745 -42.99 -48.43 -51.50
CA LEU A 745 -42.63 -49.52 -50.58
C LEU A 745 -43.80 -50.46 -50.22
N ASP A 746 -44.98 -49.90 -49.92
CA ASP A 746 -46.20 -50.63 -49.55
C ASP A 746 -47.10 -51.01 -50.76
N GLY A 747 -46.54 -50.95 -51.97
CA GLY A 747 -47.24 -51.21 -53.23
C GLY A 747 -47.41 -52.69 -53.59
N LEU A 748 -48.30 -52.98 -54.54
CA LEU A 748 -48.48 -54.31 -55.12
C LEU A 748 -47.24 -54.68 -55.95
N SER A 749 -46.53 -55.71 -55.53
CA SER A 749 -45.38 -56.27 -56.26
C SER A 749 -45.85 -57.30 -57.29
N ILE A 750 -45.52 -57.13 -58.55
CA ILE A 750 -45.83 -58.09 -59.64
C ILE A 750 -44.57 -58.35 -60.46
N VAL A 751 -44.57 -59.43 -61.24
CA VAL A 751 -43.46 -59.79 -62.13
C VAL A 751 -43.94 -59.71 -63.55
N VAL A 752 -43.18 -59.04 -64.41
CA VAL A 752 -43.40 -59.00 -65.85
C VAL A 752 -42.23 -59.70 -66.52
N GLU A 753 -42.53 -60.67 -67.35
CA GLU A 753 -41.56 -61.49 -68.06
C GLU A 753 -41.38 -60.96 -69.47
N ALA A 754 -40.13 -60.73 -69.87
CA ALA A 754 -39.76 -60.27 -71.21
C ALA A 754 -38.65 -61.16 -71.78
N PRO A 755 -38.55 -61.32 -73.12
CA PRO A 755 -37.44 -62.04 -73.74
C PRO A 755 -36.07 -61.41 -73.42
N GLU A 756 -36.02 -60.08 -73.31
CA GLU A 756 -34.83 -59.30 -72.98
C GLU A 756 -35.18 -58.07 -72.13
N ALA A 757 -34.17 -57.46 -71.48
CA ALA A 757 -34.38 -56.28 -70.63
C ALA A 757 -34.58 -54.99 -71.44
N GLY A 758 -34.05 -54.91 -72.67
CA GLY A 758 -34.11 -53.70 -73.49
C GLY A 758 -33.49 -52.48 -72.79
N SER A 759 -34.22 -51.36 -72.78
CA SER A 759 -33.83 -50.11 -72.09
C SER A 759 -34.37 -50.00 -70.66
N LEU A 760 -34.96 -51.06 -70.11
CA LEU A 760 -35.51 -51.07 -68.76
C LEU A 760 -34.38 -51.06 -67.73
N ASN A 761 -34.52 -50.23 -66.71
CA ASN A 761 -33.61 -50.13 -65.59
C ASN A 761 -34.39 -50.11 -64.27
N ILE A 762 -33.71 -50.37 -63.15
CA ILE A 762 -34.31 -50.14 -61.83
C ILE A 762 -34.66 -48.64 -61.74
N GLY A 763 -35.90 -48.33 -61.37
CA GLY A 763 -36.46 -46.97 -61.38
C GLY A 763 -37.25 -46.62 -62.65
N THR A 764 -37.28 -47.45 -63.68
CA THR A 764 -38.10 -47.21 -64.89
C THR A 764 -39.59 -47.12 -64.52
N PRO A 765 -40.31 -46.06 -64.96
CA PRO A 765 -41.70 -45.85 -64.56
C PRO A 765 -42.67 -46.86 -65.18
N VAL A 766 -43.66 -47.26 -64.39
CA VAL A 766 -44.82 -48.05 -64.83
C VAL A 766 -46.01 -47.12 -64.97
N LEU A 767 -46.63 -47.14 -66.15
CA LEU A 767 -47.58 -46.14 -66.62
C LEU A 767 -48.96 -46.75 -66.82
N PHE A 768 -50.00 -46.05 -66.38
CA PHE A 768 -51.39 -46.33 -66.76
C PHE A 768 -51.96 -45.09 -67.44
N ARG A 769 -52.33 -45.21 -68.72
CA ARG A 769 -52.81 -44.09 -69.55
C ARG A 769 -51.88 -42.86 -69.51
N GLY A 770 -50.56 -43.09 -69.45
CA GLY A 770 -49.53 -42.04 -69.40
C GLY A 770 -49.24 -41.46 -68.01
N ILE A 771 -49.97 -41.87 -66.97
CA ILE A 771 -49.70 -41.46 -65.58
C ILE A 771 -48.79 -42.49 -64.92
N GLU A 772 -47.74 -42.05 -64.22
CA GLU A 772 -46.87 -42.92 -63.42
C GLU A 772 -47.65 -43.46 -62.21
N VAL A 773 -47.78 -44.78 -62.15
CA VAL A 773 -48.51 -45.49 -61.10
C VAL A 773 -47.65 -46.47 -60.31
N GLY A 774 -46.46 -46.80 -60.84
CA GLY A 774 -45.49 -47.70 -60.24
C GLY A 774 -44.09 -47.54 -60.84
N THR A 775 -43.17 -48.40 -60.43
CA THR A 775 -41.78 -48.41 -60.92
C THR A 775 -41.20 -49.82 -60.99
N VAL A 776 -40.17 -50.02 -61.80
CA VAL A 776 -39.34 -51.23 -61.81
C VAL A 776 -38.45 -51.23 -60.57
N THR A 777 -38.59 -52.23 -59.71
CA THR A 777 -37.80 -52.35 -58.47
C THR A 777 -36.66 -53.36 -58.55
N GLY A 778 -36.64 -54.20 -59.58
CA GLY A 778 -35.60 -55.20 -59.76
C GLY A 778 -35.71 -55.92 -61.10
N MET A 779 -34.59 -56.46 -61.57
CA MET A 779 -34.52 -57.30 -62.75
C MET A 779 -33.61 -58.49 -62.45
N SER A 780 -34.04 -59.68 -62.85
CA SER A 780 -33.24 -60.90 -62.73
C SER A 780 -33.49 -61.79 -63.92
N LEU A 781 -32.54 -62.67 -64.24
CA LEU A 781 -32.81 -63.77 -65.17
C LEU A 781 -33.81 -64.75 -64.54
N GLY A 782 -34.67 -65.33 -65.37
CA GLY A 782 -35.49 -66.48 -64.97
C GLY A 782 -34.59 -67.62 -64.50
N SER A 783 -35.13 -68.57 -63.73
CA SER A 783 -34.36 -69.70 -63.19
C SER A 783 -33.69 -70.57 -64.26
N LEU A 784 -34.17 -70.50 -65.50
CA LEU A 784 -33.62 -71.19 -66.69
C LEU A 784 -32.88 -70.25 -67.66
N SER A 785 -32.72 -68.97 -67.30
CA SER A 785 -32.08 -67.93 -68.12
C SER A 785 -32.68 -67.71 -69.52
N ASP A 786 -33.93 -68.13 -69.75
CA ASP A 786 -34.67 -68.03 -71.01
C ASP A 786 -35.46 -66.72 -71.17
N ARG A 787 -35.60 -65.96 -70.08
CA ARG A 787 -36.35 -64.69 -70.01
C ARG A 787 -35.81 -63.80 -68.91
N VAL A 788 -36.10 -62.51 -68.98
CA VAL A 788 -35.84 -61.53 -67.93
C VAL A 788 -37.11 -61.35 -67.10
N MET A 789 -37.01 -61.58 -65.79
CA MET A 789 -38.05 -61.30 -64.80
C MET A 789 -37.88 -59.88 -64.29
N ILE A 790 -38.83 -59.01 -64.66
CA ILE A 790 -38.85 -57.60 -64.28
C ILE A 790 -39.83 -57.45 -63.12
N THR A 791 -39.32 -57.15 -61.93
CA THR A 791 -40.16 -56.93 -60.75
C THR A 791 -40.66 -55.50 -60.75
N LEU A 792 -41.98 -55.32 -60.80
CA LEU A 792 -42.65 -54.03 -60.73
C LEU A 792 -43.29 -53.84 -59.38
N ARG A 793 -43.35 -52.60 -58.91
CA ARG A 793 -44.14 -52.22 -57.74
C ARG A 793 -45.10 -51.10 -58.08
N ILE A 794 -46.40 -51.38 -57.93
CA ILE A 794 -47.49 -50.42 -58.19
C ILE A 794 -47.92 -49.81 -56.87
N SER A 795 -47.98 -48.48 -56.78
CA SER A 795 -48.35 -47.78 -55.55
C SER A 795 -49.71 -48.23 -54.99
N LYS A 796 -49.86 -48.13 -53.66
CA LYS A 796 -51.09 -48.50 -52.93
C LYS A 796 -52.35 -47.81 -53.46
N ARG A 797 -52.22 -46.57 -53.96
CA ARG A 797 -53.34 -45.81 -54.57
C ARG A 797 -53.84 -46.45 -55.86
N TYR A 798 -52.98 -47.07 -56.65
CA TYR A 798 -53.29 -47.53 -58.01
C TYR A 798 -53.32 -49.05 -58.18
N GLN A 799 -53.01 -49.83 -57.15
CA GLN A 799 -53.01 -51.31 -57.22
C GLN A 799 -54.33 -51.93 -57.71
N TYR A 800 -55.48 -51.25 -57.53
CA TYR A 800 -56.79 -51.72 -57.99
C TYR A 800 -56.95 -51.72 -59.53
N LEU A 801 -56.06 -51.03 -60.24
CA LEU A 801 -56.04 -50.96 -61.69
C LEU A 801 -55.48 -52.23 -62.32
N VAL A 802 -54.64 -52.99 -61.60
CA VAL A 802 -54.04 -54.22 -62.12
C VAL A 802 -54.99 -55.40 -61.89
N ARG A 803 -55.51 -55.94 -63.00
CA ARG A 803 -56.34 -57.16 -63.05
C ARG A 803 -55.56 -58.34 -63.60
N ASN A 804 -56.04 -59.56 -63.33
CA ASN A 804 -55.41 -60.80 -63.80
C ASN A 804 -55.24 -60.90 -65.33
N ASN A 805 -56.06 -60.17 -66.10
CA ASN A 805 -56.00 -60.09 -67.57
C ASN A 805 -55.38 -58.77 -68.07
N SER A 806 -54.68 -58.01 -67.22
CA SER A 806 -53.99 -56.79 -67.66
C SER A 806 -52.86 -57.13 -68.61
N VAL A 807 -52.72 -56.32 -69.65
CA VAL A 807 -51.69 -56.49 -70.67
C VAL A 807 -50.66 -55.39 -70.49
N PHE A 808 -49.39 -55.78 -70.44
CA PHE A 808 -48.24 -54.88 -70.28
C PHE A 808 -47.47 -54.82 -71.60
N TRP A 809 -46.95 -53.65 -71.97
CA TRP A 809 -46.09 -53.48 -73.14
C TRP A 809 -45.00 -52.44 -72.86
N LEU A 810 -43.95 -52.48 -73.66
CA LEU A 810 -42.90 -51.46 -73.61
C LEU A 810 -43.41 -50.16 -74.24
N ALA A 811 -43.43 -49.08 -73.48
CA ALA A 811 -43.76 -47.74 -73.96
C ALA A 811 -42.45 -47.01 -74.30
N SER A 812 -42.07 -47.03 -75.58
CA SER A 812 -40.91 -46.29 -76.08
C SER A 812 -41.24 -44.80 -76.30
N GLY A 813 -40.27 -43.92 -76.03
CA GLY A 813 -40.43 -42.46 -76.17
C GLY A 813 -40.62 -41.95 -77.62
N TYR A 814 -40.38 -42.78 -78.64
CA TYR A 814 -40.66 -42.46 -80.04
C TYR A 814 -41.20 -43.68 -80.78
N SER A 815 -42.33 -43.54 -81.46
CA SER A 815 -42.76 -44.47 -82.51
C SER A 815 -42.97 -43.70 -83.81
N LEU A 816 -42.33 -44.17 -84.88
CA LEU A 816 -42.52 -43.64 -86.22
C LEU A 816 -43.33 -44.65 -87.04
N ASP A 817 -44.55 -44.28 -87.40
CA ASP A 817 -45.40 -45.05 -88.28
C ASP A 817 -45.28 -44.44 -89.70
N PHE A 818 -44.74 -45.20 -90.66
CA PHE A 818 -44.60 -44.76 -92.06
C PHE A 818 -45.64 -45.47 -92.96
N GLY A 819 -46.45 -44.68 -93.68
CA GLY A 819 -47.36 -45.16 -94.73
C GLY A 819 -47.05 -44.55 -96.10
N LEU A 820 -47.59 -45.16 -97.17
CA LEU A 820 -47.36 -44.75 -98.56
C LEU A 820 -47.80 -43.30 -98.89
N THR A 821 -48.61 -42.67 -98.03
CA THR A 821 -49.14 -41.30 -98.20
C THR A 821 -48.66 -40.31 -97.14
N GLY A 822 -47.73 -40.69 -96.26
CA GLY A 822 -47.16 -39.82 -95.21
C GLY A 822 -46.81 -40.55 -93.92
N GLY A 823 -45.90 -39.98 -93.13
CA GLY A 823 -45.48 -40.51 -91.82
C GLY A 823 -46.05 -39.69 -90.66
N VAL A 824 -46.49 -40.38 -89.60
CA VAL A 824 -46.89 -39.76 -88.32
C VAL A 824 -45.85 -40.07 -87.27
N VAL A 825 -45.33 -39.02 -86.63
CA VAL A 825 -44.41 -39.14 -85.49
C VAL A 825 -45.22 -38.96 -84.21
N LYS A 826 -45.19 -39.98 -83.34
CA LYS A 826 -45.71 -39.86 -81.97
C LYS A 826 -44.52 -39.66 -81.04
N THR A 827 -44.46 -38.49 -80.40
CA THR A 827 -43.40 -38.15 -79.43
C THR A 827 -43.91 -38.38 -78.01
N GLY A 828 -43.27 -39.28 -77.27
CA GLY A 828 -43.47 -39.46 -75.84
C GLY A 828 -42.80 -38.36 -75.01
N THR A 829 -42.88 -38.47 -73.69
CA THR A 829 -42.18 -37.53 -72.78
C THR A 829 -40.68 -37.79 -72.78
N PHE A 830 -39.87 -36.76 -72.49
CA PHE A 830 -38.41 -36.90 -72.39
C PHE A 830 -37.96 -37.96 -71.35
N ASN A 831 -38.75 -38.15 -70.28
CA ASN A 831 -38.49 -39.20 -69.28
C ASN A 831 -38.68 -40.62 -69.84
N GLN A 832 -39.68 -40.82 -70.71
CA GLN A 832 -39.88 -42.09 -71.45
C GLN A 832 -38.78 -42.34 -72.49
N PHE A 833 -38.16 -41.28 -73.02
CA PHE A 833 -37.01 -41.39 -73.92
C PHE A 833 -35.74 -41.85 -73.19
N ILE A 834 -35.43 -41.27 -72.02
CA ILE A 834 -34.20 -41.60 -71.28
C ILE A 834 -34.31 -42.94 -70.52
N ARG A 835 -35.43 -43.18 -69.82
CA ARG A 835 -35.55 -44.32 -68.89
C ARG A 835 -36.39 -45.47 -69.42
N GLY A 836 -36.97 -45.34 -70.62
CA GLY A 836 -38.04 -46.21 -71.09
C GLY A 836 -39.30 -46.11 -70.22
N GLY A 837 -40.29 -46.95 -70.48
CA GLY A 837 -41.46 -47.08 -69.62
C GLY A 837 -42.19 -48.39 -69.89
N ILE A 838 -42.90 -48.92 -68.89
CA ILE A 838 -43.81 -50.05 -69.06
C ILE A 838 -45.22 -49.52 -68.93
N ALA A 839 -46.02 -49.60 -69.99
CA ALA A 839 -47.43 -49.23 -69.94
C ALA A 839 -48.31 -50.47 -69.79
N PHE A 840 -49.48 -50.30 -69.19
CA PHE A 840 -50.48 -51.36 -69.15
C PHE A 840 -51.92 -50.84 -69.28
N ALA A 841 -52.79 -51.73 -69.74
CA ALA A 841 -54.23 -51.54 -69.79
C ALA A 841 -54.97 -52.86 -69.55
N THR A 842 -56.23 -52.77 -69.13
CA THR A 842 -57.09 -53.94 -68.93
C THR A 842 -58.11 -54.02 -70.08
N PRO A 843 -58.14 -55.10 -70.87
CA PRO A 843 -59.14 -55.31 -71.91
C PRO A 843 -60.57 -55.33 -71.34
N PRO A 844 -61.59 -54.93 -72.12
CA PRO A 844 -62.98 -54.95 -71.68
C PRO A 844 -63.44 -56.41 -71.53
N GLY A 845 -64.14 -56.71 -70.44
CA GLY A 845 -64.68 -58.04 -70.17
C GLY A 845 -65.84 -57.96 -69.20
N THR A 846 -66.91 -58.72 -69.48
CA THR A 846 -68.04 -58.92 -68.58
C THR A 846 -68.14 -60.42 -68.25
N PRO A 847 -67.88 -60.86 -67.00
CA PRO A 847 -67.55 -60.05 -65.82
C PRO A 847 -66.11 -59.50 -65.80
N LEU A 848 -65.86 -58.48 -64.97
CA LEU A 848 -64.53 -57.92 -64.76
C LEU A 848 -63.61 -58.92 -64.03
N ALA A 849 -62.38 -59.08 -64.51
CA ALA A 849 -61.42 -59.98 -63.90
C ALA A 849 -61.01 -59.53 -62.46
N PRO A 850 -60.65 -60.48 -61.58
CA PRO A 850 -60.17 -60.17 -60.24
C PRO A 850 -58.88 -59.32 -60.25
N LYS A 851 -58.63 -58.61 -59.13
CA LYS A 851 -57.38 -57.89 -58.89
C LYS A 851 -56.20 -58.87 -58.90
N ALA A 852 -55.07 -58.43 -59.44
CA ALA A 852 -53.84 -59.21 -59.40
C ALA A 852 -53.34 -59.36 -57.96
N GLN A 853 -52.83 -60.54 -57.63
CA GLN A 853 -52.19 -60.81 -56.34
C GLN A 853 -50.70 -60.48 -56.40
N ALA A 854 -50.09 -60.30 -55.23
CA ALA A 854 -48.64 -60.08 -55.14
C ALA A 854 -47.87 -61.28 -55.72
N GLY A 855 -46.81 -61.00 -56.47
CA GLY A 855 -46.03 -62.01 -57.18
C GLY A 855 -46.72 -62.58 -58.42
N LYS A 856 -47.83 -62.02 -58.90
CA LYS A 856 -48.44 -62.44 -60.16
C LYS A 856 -47.50 -62.17 -61.34
N HIS A 857 -47.32 -63.17 -62.20
CA HIS A 857 -46.54 -63.09 -63.43
C HIS A 857 -47.42 -62.65 -64.61
N PHE A 858 -46.89 -61.75 -65.42
CA PHE A 858 -47.46 -61.26 -66.69
C PHE A 858 -46.41 -61.35 -67.79
N LEU A 859 -46.84 -61.42 -69.05
CA LEU A 859 -45.94 -61.33 -70.20
C LEU A 859 -45.89 -59.87 -70.68
N LEU A 860 -44.69 -59.37 -70.97
CA LEU A 860 -44.49 -58.10 -71.66
C LEU A 860 -44.74 -58.31 -73.15
N GLN A 861 -45.74 -57.64 -73.70
CA GLN A 861 -46.01 -57.65 -75.13
C GLN A 861 -44.98 -56.80 -75.87
N GLU A 862 -44.56 -57.28 -77.04
CA GLU A 862 -43.59 -56.60 -77.91
C GLU A 862 -44.13 -55.29 -78.51
N SER A 863 -45.46 -55.16 -78.64
CA SER A 863 -46.10 -53.97 -79.19
C SER A 863 -47.37 -53.56 -78.41
N GLU A 864 -47.69 -52.27 -78.48
CA GLU A 864 -48.90 -51.70 -77.90
C GLU A 864 -50.16 -52.29 -78.57
N PRO A 865 -51.16 -52.83 -77.83
CA PRO A 865 -52.37 -53.40 -78.42
C PRO A 865 -53.19 -52.35 -79.17
N LYS A 866 -53.48 -52.50 -80.47
CA LYS A 866 -54.04 -51.42 -81.32
C LYS A 866 -55.32 -50.77 -80.76
N GLU A 867 -56.19 -51.55 -80.12
CA GLU A 867 -57.51 -51.12 -79.65
C GLU A 867 -57.52 -50.58 -78.21
N TRP A 868 -56.37 -50.55 -77.51
CA TRP A 868 -56.31 -50.26 -76.07
C TRP A 868 -56.92 -48.90 -75.68
N ARG A 869 -56.85 -47.92 -76.58
CA ARG A 869 -57.40 -46.57 -76.38
C ARG A 869 -58.93 -46.57 -76.38
N GLU A 870 -59.53 -47.48 -77.13
CA GLU A 870 -60.98 -47.63 -77.30
C GLU A 870 -61.61 -48.49 -76.20
N TRP A 871 -60.83 -49.35 -75.52
CA TRP A 871 -61.32 -50.27 -74.51
C TRP A 871 -62.15 -49.62 -73.40
N GLY A 872 -61.75 -48.42 -72.94
CA GLY A 872 -62.54 -47.66 -71.95
C GLY A 872 -62.90 -48.40 -70.65
N THR A 873 -62.22 -49.51 -70.32
CA THR A 873 -62.66 -50.46 -69.27
C THR A 873 -62.85 -49.78 -67.92
N ALA A 874 -64.05 -49.91 -67.35
CA ALA A 874 -64.37 -49.39 -66.03
C ALA A 874 -63.69 -50.25 -64.94
N LEU A 875 -62.75 -49.65 -64.20
CA LEU A 875 -61.99 -50.31 -63.12
C LEU A 875 -62.35 -49.66 -61.77
N PRO A 876 -63.45 -50.06 -61.11
CA PRO A 876 -63.78 -49.54 -59.78
C PRO A 876 -62.79 -50.01 -58.71
N ARG A 877 -62.67 -49.21 -57.65
CA ARG A 877 -61.76 -49.46 -56.52
C ARG A 877 -62.14 -50.69 -55.70
#